data_AF-A0A8J4SMM5-F1
#
_entry.id   AF-A0A8J4SMM5-F1
#
_cell.length_a   1.000
_cell.length_b   1.000
_cell.length_c   1.000
_cell.angle_alpha   90.00
_cell.angle_beta   90.00
_cell.angle_gamma   90.00
#
_symmetry.space_group_name_H-M   'P 1'
#
loop_
_entity.id
_entity.type
_entity.pdbx_description
1 polymer ?
#
loop_
_entity_poly.entity_id
_entity_poly.type
_entity_poly.pdbx_seq_one_letter_code
_entity_poly.pdbx_strand_id
1 'polypeptide(L)'
;MVHKAEATGLMPDTAYYFRVGDQSLDIWSEVGTFKTAPVDGEFTFIDLTDTQAKEEDEAILSGSTLAKALATVPNAEFVVHNGDVVENGTSEQEWNWLLGHSQDSLMNTTIAPSAGNHENKNYAFYEHFNVKQPEGAETKTGAYYSYDYSKAHFIVLNSNENSAEYANFSNEQVAWMKQDVAEAKAAGAEWIIVNIHKGPYTTSNHATDSDIIGDASRQVWSETGTFRTAPEKGKFTFIDLADTQAKEEDEAILSSETLAKALATVPDAQFVVHNGDIVDNGIKEEQWNWLLGHSQESLLNTTIVPSAGNHEDKNYAFIDHFNIQSPENSATETGAYYSYDYSNAHFVVLNSNEDSDEYDNFSVEQVEWLKKDVQAAKKNGAQWIIVNIHKGPYTTSNHATDSDIMGANGVRTKIAPIMAELGIDFVLQGHDHIYARTKPIDQNGKARQPEIITEMQNGEKIEYSVNPNGSIYLIPATAGPKVYYKNPSPSLGDAYYSLFELAEENHAAKYGPDPNDDRRPKRSQVQNFVGITIDGSKLTAITYEIDQNLNGATPFIIDQFAGHWAKSAIDKALAAGFVNGYGDQTFRPNQKVTRAEFITMLGRALNMNTVSESIHYTDDNKIPSWAKSYITAAASAGIINGYANGSFGPGKTLNRAEMVTMIARAGGIPTDSNAKLDFKDAKDVPAWAVSHVASAVEAGLVGGVGGNRFAPMQTATRAEAVTLIIGLLEQTK
;
A
#
# COMPACT_ATOMS: atom_id res chain seq x y z
N MET A 1 24.82 54.19 -14.84
CA MET A 1 25.50 53.35 -15.85
C MET A 1 26.21 52.25 -15.08
N VAL A 2 25.79 51.01 -15.29
CA VAL A 2 26.47 49.83 -14.74
C VAL A 2 27.56 49.42 -15.72
N HIS A 3 28.75 49.09 -15.21
CA HIS A 3 29.87 48.60 -16.01
C HIS A 3 30.08 47.12 -15.72
N LYS A 4 30.33 46.33 -16.77
CA LYS A 4 30.60 44.89 -16.67
C LYS A 4 31.99 44.59 -17.22
N ALA A 5 32.67 43.62 -16.60
CA ALA A 5 33.94 43.10 -17.05
C ALA A 5 33.90 41.56 -16.98
N GLU A 6 34.56 40.91 -17.94
CA GLU A 6 34.67 39.46 -18.00
C GLU A 6 36.15 39.06 -17.88
N ALA A 7 36.43 38.12 -16.98
CA ALA A 7 37.74 37.49 -16.84
C ALA A 7 37.67 36.06 -17.37
N THR A 8 38.47 35.73 -18.38
CA THR A 8 38.49 34.41 -19.02
C THR A 8 39.85 33.73 -18.85
N GLY A 9 39.90 32.40 -19.03
CA GLY A 9 41.15 31.62 -18.95
C GLY A 9 41.68 31.44 -17.52
N LEU A 10 40.79 31.51 -16.52
CA LEU A 10 41.13 31.27 -15.12
C LEU A 10 41.37 29.78 -14.85
N MET A 11 42.24 29.47 -13.90
CA MET A 11 42.53 28.11 -13.45
C MET A 11 41.41 27.65 -12.50
N PRO A 12 40.99 26.37 -12.51
CA PRO A 12 40.07 25.82 -11.53
C PRO A 12 40.61 25.88 -10.09
N ASP A 13 39.72 25.87 -9.10
CA ASP A 13 40.05 25.85 -7.65
C ASP A 13 41.09 26.91 -7.23
N THR A 14 41.04 28.10 -7.82
CA THR A 14 42.07 29.13 -7.66
C THR A 14 41.46 30.45 -7.20
N ALA A 15 42.04 31.03 -6.14
CA ALA A 15 41.67 32.35 -5.64
C ALA A 15 42.29 33.47 -6.50
N TYR A 16 41.47 34.44 -6.88
CA TYR A 16 41.85 35.61 -7.65
C TYR A 16 41.45 36.88 -6.91
N TYR A 17 42.29 37.92 -7.04
CA TYR A 17 42.05 39.23 -6.46
C TYR A 17 41.75 40.24 -7.56
N PHE A 18 40.83 41.16 -7.31
CA PHE A 18 40.45 42.20 -8.27
C PHE A 18 40.20 43.53 -7.57
N ARG A 19 40.26 44.62 -8.33
CA ARG A 19 39.76 45.94 -7.94
C ARG A 19 39.29 46.67 -9.19
N VAL A 20 38.29 47.51 -9.06
CA VAL A 20 37.72 48.30 -10.16
C VAL A 20 37.97 49.78 -9.90
N GLY A 21 38.19 50.56 -10.94
CA GLY A 21 38.53 51.97 -10.77
C GLY A 21 38.77 52.69 -12.09
N ASP A 22 38.95 54.01 -11.97
CA ASP A 22 39.34 54.88 -13.07
C ASP A 22 40.77 55.36 -12.84
N GLN A 23 41.69 54.84 -13.65
CA GLN A 23 43.10 55.19 -13.60
C GLN A 23 43.37 56.68 -13.88
N SER A 24 42.51 57.35 -14.66
CA SER A 24 42.67 58.77 -15.00
C SER A 24 42.27 59.71 -13.87
N LEU A 25 41.37 59.25 -13.00
CA LEU A 25 40.91 59.97 -11.81
C LEU A 25 41.66 59.56 -10.52
N ASP A 26 42.50 58.52 -10.59
CA ASP A 26 43.16 57.86 -9.45
C ASP A 26 42.16 57.39 -8.38
N ILE A 27 41.00 56.89 -8.83
CA ILE A 27 39.95 56.35 -7.96
C ILE A 27 39.90 54.85 -8.15
N TRP A 28 40.09 54.09 -7.08
CA TRP A 28 40.04 52.63 -7.07
C TRP A 28 39.18 52.14 -5.91
N SER A 29 38.46 51.04 -6.13
CA SER A 29 37.84 50.27 -5.07
C SER A 29 38.90 49.62 -4.17
N GLU A 30 38.45 49.15 -3.01
CA GLU A 30 39.18 48.15 -2.25
C GLU A 30 39.43 46.88 -3.11
N VAL A 31 40.40 46.07 -2.67
CA VAL A 31 40.71 44.78 -3.32
C VAL A 31 39.68 43.75 -2.87
N GLY A 32 38.94 43.19 -3.83
CA GLY A 32 38.06 42.04 -3.64
C GLY A 32 38.75 40.73 -4.01
N THR A 33 38.08 39.62 -3.70
CA THR A 33 38.54 38.26 -4.02
C THR A 33 37.37 37.38 -4.46
N PHE A 34 37.67 36.41 -5.31
CA PHE A 34 36.76 35.30 -5.62
C PHE A 34 37.58 34.03 -5.88
N LYS A 35 36.93 32.87 -5.83
CA LYS A 35 37.56 31.57 -6.10
C LYS A 35 36.80 30.86 -7.21
N THR A 36 37.53 30.33 -8.18
CA THR A 36 36.93 29.52 -9.26
C THR A 36 36.52 28.14 -8.77
N ALA A 37 35.49 27.57 -9.39
CA ALA A 37 34.99 26.25 -9.04
C ALA A 37 36.09 25.17 -9.16
N PRO A 38 36.12 24.17 -8.26
CA PRO A 38 36.92 22.98 -8.45
C PRO A 38 36.31 22.09 -9.54
N VAL A 39 37.16 21.30 -10.21
CA VAL A 39 36.70 20.29 -11.20
C VAL A 39 36.00 19.12 -10.51
N ASP A 40 36.44 18.79 -9.30
CA ASP A 40 35.90 17.72 -8.46
C ASP A 40 36.19 18.04 -6.99
N GLY A 41 35.30 17.67 -6.07
CA GLY A 41 35.43 17.95 -4.64
C GLY A 41 34.12 18.37 -3.96
N GLU A 42 34.13 18.34 -2.63
CA GLU A 42 33.03 18.86 -1.82
C GLU A 42 32.97 20.38 -1.89
N PHE A 43 31.76 20.94 -1.79
CA PHE A 43 31.56 22.37 -1.71
C PHE A 43 30.35 22.69 -0.84
N THR A 44 30.27 23.92 -0.39
CA THR A 44 29.12 24.45 0.36
C THR A 44 28.72 25.77 -0.28
N PHE A 45 27.43 26.05 -0.32
CA PHE A 45 26.90 27.33 -0.77
C PHE A 45 25.78 27.77 0.17
N ILE A 46 25.49 29.07 0.16
CA ILE A 46 24.36 29.64 0.89
C ILE A 46 23.22 29.86 -0.10
N ASP A 47 22.02 29.47 0.28
CA ASP A 47 20.78 29.81 -0.43
C ASP A 47 20.11 30.99 0.28
N LEU A 48 19.86 32.07 -0.45
CA LEU A 48 19.27 33.32 0.02
C LEU A 48 18.08 33.68 -0.87
N THR A 49 17.04 34.30 -0.32
CA THR A 49 15.82 34.62 -1.09
C THR A 49 15.17 35.90 -0.59
N ASP A 50 14.43 36.57 -1.47
CA ASP A 50 13.48 37.65 -1.15
C ASP A 50 14.07 38.73 -0.24
N THR A 51 15.22 39.28 -0.65
CA THR A 51 15.85 40.40 0.05
C THR A 51 14.95 41.63 0.02
N GLN A 52 14.34 41.89 -1.14
CA GLN A 52 13.24 42.84 -1.39
C GLN A 52 13.34 44.17 -0.62
N ALA A 53 14.54 44.76 -0.55
CA ALA A 53 14.73 45.99 0.20
C ALA A 53 14.12 47.17 -0.58
N LYS A 54 13.20 47.92 0.06
CA LYS A 54 12.61 49.16 -0.50
C LYS A 54 13.12 50.44 0.16
N GLU A 55 13.63 50.34 1.38
CA GLU A 55 14.15 51.47 2.16
C GLU A 55 15.61 51.22 2.57
N GLU A 56 16.36 52.29 2.86
CA GLU A 56 17.80 52.17 3.14
C GLU A 56 18.08 51.35 4.42
N ASP A 57 17.24 51.43 5.44
CA ASP A 57 17.39 50.65 6.67
C ASP A 57 17.12 49.15 6.45
N GLU A 58 16.18 48.79 5.58
CA GLU A 58 15.99 47.42 5.11
C GLU A 58 17.23 46.93 4.33
N ALA A 59 17.80 47.76 3.45
CA ALA A 59 19.04 47.42 2.74
C ALA A 59 20.23 47.22 3.70
N ILE A 60 20.34 48.03 4.76
CA ILE A 60 21.32 47.85 5.85
C ILE A 60 21.10 46.50 6.56
N LEU A 61 19.84 46.16 6.86
CA LEU A 61 19.50 44.88 7.49
C LEU A 61 19.86 43.70 6.59
N SER A 62 19.58 43.80 5.28
CA SER A 62 19.89 42.77 4.29
C SER A 62 21.40 42.58 4.12
N GLY A 63 22.17 43.66 4.01
CA GLY A 63 23.63 43.61 4.01
C GLY A 63 24.20 42.96 5.29
N SER A 64 23.65 43.31 6.46
CA SER A 64 24.03 42.65 7.72
C SER A 64 23.65 41.17 7.75
N THR A 65 22.55 40.77 7.12
CA THR A 65 22.07 39.38 7.07
C THR A 65 23.01 38.54 6.21
N LEU A 66 23.38 39.03 5.03
CA LEU A 66 24.38 38.40 4.17
C LEU A 66 25.73 38.24 4.88
N ALA A 67 26.22 39.30 5.54
CA ALA A 67 27.47 39.25 6.28
C ALA A 67 27.44 38.19 7.41
N LYS A 68 26.31 38.08 8.13
CA LYS A 68 26.11 37.05 9.16
C LYS A 68 26.00 35.64 8.58
N ALA A 69 25.34 35.46 7.45
CA ALA A 69 25.23 34.17 6.78
C ALA A 69 26.62 33.65 6.37
N LEU A 70 27.44 34.49 5.72
CA LEU A 70 28.82 34.17 5.35
C LEU A 70 29.70 33.87 6.57
N ALA A 71 29.54 34.63 7.67
CA ALA A 71 30.27 34.35 8.91
C ALA A 71 29.82 33.04 9.60
N THR A 72 28.54 32.67 9.44
CA THR A 72 27.95 31.44 10.02
C THR A 72 28.31 30.20 9.22
N VAL A 73 28.44 30.33 7.90
CA VAL A 73 28.82 29.26 6.96
C VAL A 73 30.17 29.63 6.33
N PRO A 74 31.27 29.58 7.10
CA PRO A 74 32.57 30.14 6.68
C PRO A 74 33.23 29.38 5.52
N ASN A 75 32.72 28.22 5.15
CA ASN A 75 33.17 27.42 4.01
C ASN A 75 32.24 27.54 2.79
N ALA A 76 31.27 28.45 2.81
CA ALA A 76 30.45 28.75 1.63
C ALA A 76 31.33 29.35 0.53
N GLU A 77 31.33 28.71 -0.64
CA GLU A 77 32.13 29.11 -1.80
C GLU A 77 31.41 30.17 -2.64
N PHE A 78 30.07 30.20 -2.59
CA PHE A 78 29.23 31.19 -3.25
C PHE A 78 27.84 31.27 -2.61
N VAL A 79 27.06 32.26 -3.04
CA VAL A 79 25.67 32.50 -2.62
C VAL A 79 24.75 32.32 -3.82
N VAL A 80 23.71 31.51 -3.70
CA VAL A 80 22.58 31.46 -4.62
C VAL A 80 21.53 32.43 -4.10
N HIS A 81 20.97 33.28 -4.98
CA HIS A 81 19.89 34.19 -4.61
C HIS A 81 18.66 33.93 -5.47
N ASN A 82 17.49 33.74 -4.86
CA ASN A 82 16.33 33.20 -5.57
C ASN A 82 15.35 34.29 -6.04
N GLY A 83 15.86 35.44 -6.49
CA GLY A 83 15.04 36.56 -6.98
C GLY A 83 14.56 37.52 -5.91
N ASP A 84 13.85 38.57 -6.35
CA ASP A 84 13.37 39.69 -5.55
C ASP A 84 14.48 40.26 -4.66
N VAL A 85 15.53 40.74 -5.34
CA VAL A 85 16.71 41.33 -4.74
C VAL A 85 16.37 42.71 -4.18
N VAL A 86 15.62 43.52 -4.92
CA VAL A 86 15.12 44.85 -4.51
C VAL A 86 13.61 44.94 -4.73
N GLU A 87 12.91 45.86 -4.06
CA GLU A 87 11.45 46.01 -4.23
C GLU A 87 11.07 46.55 -5.61
N ASN A 88 11.84 47.46 -6.18
CA ASN A 88 11.59 48.00 -7.51
C ASN A 88 12.88 47.96 -8.31
N GLY A 89 13.02 46.96 -9.18
CA GLY A 89 14.20 46.79 -10.02
C GLY A 89 14.52 47.98 -10.93
N THR A 90 13.57 48.89 -11.17
CA THR A 90 13.82 50.12 -11.95
C THR A 90 14.33 51.30 -11.11
N SER A 91 14.44 51.12 -9.79
CA SER A 91 14.93 52.09 -8.82
C SER A 91 16.43 51.92 -8.60
N GLU A 92 17.24 52.69 -9.31
CA GLU A 92 18.70 52.72 -9.09
C GLU A 92 19.07 53.09 -7.65
N GLN A 93 18.21 53.81 -6.93
CA GLN A 93 18.45 54.15 -5.54
C GLN A 93 18.41 52.90 -4.65
N GLU A 94 17.45 51.99 -4.85
CA GLU A 94 17.34 50.75 -4.09
C GLU A 94 18.53 49.81 -4.38
N TRP A 95 18.95 49.71 -5.65
CA TRP A 95 20.18 49.01 -6.02
C TRP A 95 21.42 49.59 -5.34
N ASN A 96 21.56 50.92 -5.35
CA ASN A 96 22.70 51.59 -4.71
C ASN A 96 22.72 51.34 -3.19
N TRP A 97 21.57 51.38 -2.52
CA TRP A 97 21.49 51.07 -1.09
C TRP A 97 21.87 49.61 -0.82
N LEU A 98 21.25 48.66 -1.51
CA LEU A 98 21.46 47.24 -1.24
C LEU A 98 22.89 46.79 -1.58
N LEU A 99 23.37 47.11 -2.79
CA LEU A 99 24.72 46.74 -3.22
C LEU A 99 25.78 47.50 -2.43
N GLY A 100 25.53 48.76 -2.06
CA GLY A 100 26.44 49.56 -1.24
C GLY A 100 26.59 49.02 0.17
N HIS A 101 25.48 48.73 0.87
CA HIS A 101 25.51 48.18 2.23
C HIS A 101 25.96 46.70 2.27
N SER A 102 25.92 46.00 1.13
CA SER A 102 26.43 44.63 0.98
C SER A 102 27.83 44.56 0.38
N GLN A 103 28.46 45.70 0.08
CA GLN A 103 29.69 45.77 -0.72
C GLN A 103 30.83 44.94 -0.13
N ASP A 104 31.07 45.03 1.19
CA ASP A 104 32.16 44.29 1.85
C ASP A 104 32.00 42.77 1.69
N SER A 105 30.76 42.26 1.76
CA SER A 105 30.46 40.85 1.54
C SER A 105 30.62 40.48 0.07
N LEU A 106 29.99 41.24 -0.84
CA LEU A 106 29.94 40.95 -2.28
C LEU A 106 31.29 41.12 -2.99
N MET A 107 32.20 41.94 -2.45
CA MET A 107 33.57 42.03 -2.94
C MET A 107 34.39 40.76 -2.65
N ASN A 108 33.93 39.90 -1.74
CA ASN A 108 34.65 38.72 -1.27
C ASN A 108 33.89 37.41 -1.45
N THR A 109 32.73 37.43 -2.12
CA THR A 109 31.95 36.23 -2.45
C THR A 109 31.39 36.33 -3.86
N THR A 110 31.12 35.20 -4.50
CA THR A 110 30.33 35.14 -5.72
C THR A 110 28.85 35.00 -5.39
N ILE A 111 28.00 35.64 -6.21
CA ILE A 111 26.54 35.50 -6.14
C ILE A 111 26.01 34.95 -7.47
N ALA A 112 25.11 33.98 -7.40
CA ALA A 112 24.39 33.39 -8.53
C ALA A 112 22.89 33.67 -8.38
N PRO A 113 22.42 34.83 -8.89
CA PRO A 113 21.05 35.27 -8.69
C PRO A 113 20.09 34.77 -9.78
N SER A 114 18.84 34.53 -9.43
CA SER A 114 17.70 34.47 -10.36
C SER A 114 16.94 35.79 -10.33
N ALA A 115 16.14 36.06 -11.37
CA ALA A 115 15.28 37.24 -11.42
C ALA A 115 13.94 36.94 -10.73
N GLY A 116 13.51 37.83 -9.83
CA GLY A 116 12.16 37.78 -9.27
C GLY A 116 11.20 38.71 -10.01
N ASN A 117 9.93 38.71 -9.62
CA ASN A 117 8.94 39.57 -10.28
C ASN A 117 9.14 41.07 -9.99
N HIS A 118 9.98 41.44 -9.02
CA HIS A 118 10.34 42.82 -8.73
C HIS A 118 11.46 43.38 -9.65
N GLU A 119 12.24 42.50 -10.30
CA GLU A 119 13.25 42.90 -11.29
C GLU A 119 12.81 42.70 -12.76
N ASN A 120 11.54 42.38 -13.01
CA ASN A 120 11.06 41.93 -14.32
C ASN A 120 10.81 43.05 -15.37
N LYS A 121 11.28 44.27 -15.14
CA LYS A 121 11.04 45.42 -16.01
C LYS A 121 12.34 46.04 -16.49
N ASN A 122 12.31 46.56 -17.72
CA ASN A 122 13.37 47.40 -18.30
C ASN A 122 14.78 46.81 -18.17
N TYR A 123 14.92 45.49 -18.31
CA TYR A 123 16.23 44.82 -18.21
C TYR A 123 16.89 45.00 -16.84
N ALA A 124 16.15 45.40 -15.80
CA ALA A 124 16.69 45.74 -14.48
C ALA A 124 17.63 44.66 -13.93
N PHE A 125 17.17 43.40 -13.91
CA PHE A 125 18.01 42.27 -13.52
C PHE A 125 19.26 42.15 -14.40
N TYR A 126 19.07 42.15 -15.71
CA TYR A 126 20.14 41.92 -16.67
C TYR A 126 21.17 43.05 -16.67
N GLU A 127 20.81 44.29 -16.37
CA GLU A 127 21.79 45.40 -16.32
C GLU A 127 22.71 45.30 -15.09
N HIS A 128 22.19 44.80 -13.96
CA HIS A 128 22.91 44.72 -12.69
C HIS A 128 23.78 43.47 -12.55
N PHE A 129 23.38 42.35 -13.15
CA PHE A 129 24.14 41.09 -13.07
C PHE A 129 24.78 40.70 -14.40
N ASN A 130 26.03 40.25 -14.36
CA ASN A 130 26.76 39.79 -15.54
C ASN A 130 26.67 38.26 -15.65
N VAL A 131 25.50 37.77 -16.07
CA VAL A 131 25.24 36.33 -16.29
C VAL A 131 25.32 35.99 -17.77
N LYS A 132 25.60 34.71 -18.09
CA LYS A 132 25.77 34.23 -19.46
C LYS A 132 24.55 33.42 -19.91
N GLN A 133 23.61 34.10 -20.54
CA GLN A 133 22.42 33.49 -21.14
C GLN A 133 22.73 32.78 -22.47
N PRO A 134 21.90 31.80 -22.88
CA PRO A 134 21.99 31.20 -24.21
C PRO A 134 21.70 32.22 -25.32
N GLU A 135 22.24 31.95 -26.51
CA GLU A 135 22.13 32.85 -27.66
C GLU A 135 20.65 33.05 -28.04
N GLY A 136 20.24 34.32 -28.18
CA GLY A 136 18.86 34.68 -28.53
C GLY A 136 17.87 34.71 -27.36
N ALA A 137 18.30 34.43 -26.13
CA ALA A 137 17.45 34.56 -24.95
C ALA A 137 16.98 36.02 -24.74
N GLU A 138 15.69 36.19 -24.45
CA GLU A 138 15.13 37.47 -24.04
C GLU A 138 15.64 37.83 -22.63
N THR A 139 15.95 39.11 -22.40
CA THR A 139 16.55 39.57 -21.13
C THR A 139 15.76 40.67 -20.43
N LYS A 140 14.66 41.11 -21.04
CA LYS A 140 13.85 42.22 -20.52
C LYS A 140 13.25 41.97 -19.14
N THR A 141 12.87 40.72 -18.83
CA THR A 141 12.17 40.33 -17.60
C THR A 141 13.05 39.56 -16.61
N GLY A 142 14.32 39.34 -16.95
CA GLY A 142 15.22 38.46 -16.20
C GLY A 142 16.24 37.83 -17.14
N ALA A 143 16.98 36.84 -16.67
CA ALA A 143 17.80 36.00 -17.53
C ALA A 143 17.83 34.56 -16.98
N TYR A 144 17.89 33.59 -17.88
CA TYR A 144 18.12 32.18 -17.54
C TYR A 144 19.49 31.73 -18.07
N TYR A 145 20.18 30.91 -17.28
CA TYR A 145 21.55 30.49 -17.53
C TYR A 145 21.90 29.27 -16.67
N SER A 146 23.02 28.63 -16.98
CA SER A 146 23.52 27.49 -16.22
C SER A 146 25.02 27.61 -15.96
N TYR A 147 25.52 26.89 -14.96
CA TYR A 147 26.93 26.80 -14.65
C TYR A 147 27.26 25.50 -13.90
N ASP A 148 28.48 25.02 -14.07
CA ASP A 148 28.98 23.85 -13.35
C ASP A 148 29.76 24.26 -12.11
N TYR A 149 29.58 23.52 -11.02
CA TYR A 149 30.40 23.62 -9.83
C TYR A 149 30.68 22.21 -9.29
N SER A 150 31.94 21.76 -9.37
CA SER A 150 32.29 20.36 -9.10
C SER A 150 31.43 19.39 -9.95
N LYS A 151 30.83 18.36 -9.34
CA LYS A 151 29.91 17.40 -9.97
C LYS A 151 28.45 17.85 -10.03
N ALA A 152 28.16 19.10 -9.68
CA ALA A 152 26.81 19.65 -9.74
C ALA A 152 26.68 20.62 -10.92
N HIS A 153 25.56 20.51 -11.63
CA HIS A 153 25.15 21.45 -12.66
C HIS A 153 23.99 22.30 -12.11
N PHE A 154 24.20 23.60 -12.03
CA PHE A 154 23.22 24.57 -11.57
C PHE A 154 22.50 25.18 -12.77
N ILE A 155 21.17 25.22 -12.69
CA ILE A 155 20.31 25.84 -13.68
C ILE A 155 19.56 26.96 -12.98
N VAL A 156 19.60 28.15 -13.57
CA VAL A 156 18.89 29.33 -13.09
C VAL A 156 17.82 29.69 -14.10
N LEU A 157 16.56 29.62 -13.69
CA LEU A 157 15.42 29.87 -14.57
C LEU A 157 14.84 31.27 -14.34
N ASN A 158 14.36 31.88 -15.43
CA ASN A 158 13.62 33.12 -15.41
C ASN A 158 12.11 32.81 -15.39
N SER A 159 11.51 32.87 -14.20
CA SER A 159 10.08 32.62 -13.99
C SER A 159 9.17 33.83 -14.27
N ASN A 160 9.66 34.83 -15.00
CA ASN A 160 8.91 36.02 -15.40
C ASN A 160 8.55 36.03 -16.90
N GLU A 161 8.83 34.94 -17.61
CA GLU A 161 8.43 34.78 -19.01
C GLU A 161 7.03 34.18 -19.10
N ASN A 162 6.42 34.12 -20.28
CA ASN A 162 5.15 33.43 -20.46
C ASN A 162 5.04 32.95 -21.91
N SER A 163 4.44 31.78 -22.11
CA SER A 163 4.04 31.27 -23.43
C SER A 163 2.60 30.77 -23.40
N ALA A 164 2.09 30.36 -24.57
CA ALA A 164 0.76 29.75 -24.65
C ALA A 164 0.70 28.35 -24.01
N GLU A 165 1.84 27.67 -23.89
CA GLU A 165 1.95 26.29 -23.41
C GLU A 165 2.44 26.23 -21.95
N TYR A 166 3.28 27.20 -21.55
CA TYR A 166 3.89 27.25 -20.22
C TYR A 166 3.64 28.62 -19.58
N ALA A 167 2.91 28.65 -18.46
CA ALA A 167 2.86 29.83 -17.61
C ALA A 167 4.22 30.04 -16.94
N ASN A 168 4.65 31.29 -16.79
CA ASN A 168 5.94 31.70 -16.20
C ASN A 168 7.21 31.34 -16.98
N PHE A 169 7.13 30.68 -18.13
CA PHE A 169 8.29 30.36 -18.98
C PHE A 169 8.00 30.58 -20.46
N SER A 170 9.04 30.87 -21.25
CA SER A 170 8.95 30.80 -22.72
C SER A 170 9.14 29.37 -23.22
N ASN A 171 8.65 29.07 -24.43
CA ASN A 171 8.87 27.77 -25.06
C ASN A 171 10.37 27.53 -25.32
N GLU A 172 11.09 28.60 -25.66
CA GLU A 172 12.53 28.62 -25.90
C GLU A 172 13.31 28.26 -24.64
N GLN A 173 12.96 28.85 -23.49
CA GLN A 173 13.60 28.54 -22.21
C GLN A 173 13.37 27.08 -21.80
N VAL A 174 12.14 26.56 -21.94
CA VAL A 174 11.84 25.17 -21.60
C VAL A 174 12.58 24.20 -22.52
N ALA A 175 12.68 24.50 -23.82
CA ALA A 175 13.45 23.70 -24.76
C ALA A 175 14.95 23.73 -24.43
N TRP A 176 15.49 24.91 -24.11
CA TRP A 176 16.88 25.07 -23.69
C TRP A 176 17.17 24.29 -22.40
N MET A 177 16.33 24.40 -21.37
CA MET A 177 16.51 23.69 -20.09
C MET A 177 16.58 22.18 -20.30
N LYS A 178 15.70 21.60 -21.13
CA LYS A 178 15.73 20.16 -21.44
C LYS A 178 17.05 19.75 -22.11
N GLN A 179 17.56 20.58 -23.02
CA GLN A 179 18.83 20.34 -23.70
C GLN A 179 20.01 20.48 -22.74
N ASP A 180 20.05 21.55 -21.96
CA ASP A 180 21.09 21.87 -20.98
C ASP A 180 21.25 20.76 -19.93
N VAL A 181 20.14 20.26 -19.37
CA VAL A 181 20.14 19.09 -18.47
C VAL A 181 20.74 17.85 -19.15
N ALA A 182 20.34 17.57 -20.40
CA ALA A 182 20.83 16.40 -21.12
C ALA A 182 22.34 16.50 -21.40
N GLU A 183 22.82 17.67 -21.78
CA GLU A 183 24.25 17.95 -22.00
C GLU A 183 25.05 17.85 -20.70
N ALA A 184 24.55 18.42 -19.60
CA ALA A 184 25.18 18.32 -18.28
C ALA A 184 25.29 16.87 -17.80
N LYS A 185 24.22 16.08 -17.94
CA LYS A 185 24.24 14.65 -17.62
C LYS A 185 25.25 13.88 -18.49
N ALA A 186 25.32 14.19 -19.78
CA ALA A 186 26.30 13.59 -20.68
C ALA A 186 27.74 13.99 -20.33
N ALA A 187 27.96 15.20 -19.81
CA ALA A 187 29.24 15.69 -19.32
C ALA A 187 29.64 15.12 -17.94
N GLY A 188 28.76 14.36 -17.29
CA GLY A 188 29.04 13.67 -16.03
C GLY A 188 28.57 14.42 -14.77
N ALA A 189 27.61 15.34 -14.89
CA ALA A 189 26.96 15.95 -13.73
C ALA A 189 26.17 14.89 -12.92
N GLU A 190 26.53 14.72 -11.66
CA GLU A 190 25.83 13.81 -10.74
C GLU A 190 24.54 14.46 -10.22
N TRP A 191 24.60 15.76 -9.94
CA TRP A 191 23.50 16.54 -9.40
C TRP A 191 23.06 17.62 -10.39
N ILE A 192 21.74 17.79 -10.53
CA ILE A 192 21.13 18.94 -11.19
C ILE A 192 20.42 19.74 -10.11
N ILE A 193 20.77 21.02 -9.97
CA ILE A 193 20.20 21.90 -8.95
C ILE A 193 19.54 23.07 -9.68
N VAL A 194 18.26 23.31 -9.42
CA VAL A 194 17.49 24.35 -10.10
C VAL A 194 17.21 25.50 -9.12
N ASN A 195 17.63 26.71 -9.48
CA ASN A 195 17.22 27.95 -8.84
C ASN A 195 16.10 28.59 -9.67
N ILE A 196 14.98 28.85 -9.00
CA ILE A 196 13.81 29.52 -9.56
C ILE A 196 13.15 30.38 -8.49
N HIS A 197 12.67 31.56 -8.87
CA HIS A 197 11.97 32.45 -7.95
C HIS A 197 10.54 31.96 -7.65
N LYS A 198 9.73 31.71 -8.69
CA LYS A 198 8.37 31.14 -8.52
C LYS A 198 8.42 29.62 -8.45
N GLY A 199 8.61 29.09 -7.24
CA GLY A 199 8.61 27.65 -6.98
C GLY A 199 7.25 27.00 -7.26
N PRO A 200 7.21 25.72 -7.70
CA PRO A 200 5.97 25.00 -8.05
C PRO A 200 5.11 24.65 -6.83
N TYR A 201 5.65 24.77 -5.61
CA TYR A 201 4.97 24.48 -4.36
C TYR A 201 5.33 25.55 -3.33
N THR A 202 4.33 26.13 -2.67
CA THR A 202 4.54 27.08 -1.55
C THR A 202 3.40 26.96 -0.55
N THR A 203 3.68 27.29 0.71
CA THR A 203 2.73 27.23 1.83
C THR A 203 2.28 28.63 2.30
N SER A 204 2.77 29.69 1.65
CA SER A 204 2.53 31.09 2.02
C SER A 204 1.40 31.72 1.19
N ASN A 205 1.26 33.04 1.22
CA ASN A 205 0.21 33.77 0.50
C ASN A 205 0.21 33.53 -1.02
N HIS A 206 1.36 33.15 -1.59
CA HIS A 206 1.50 32.77 -3.00
C HIS A 206 1.05 31.33 -3.29
N ALA A 207 0.63 30.56 -2.28
CA ALA A 207 0.05 29.23 -2.49
C ALA A 207 -1.19 29.32 -3.36
N THR A 208 -1.86 30.48 -3.34
CA THR A 208 -3.05 30.81 -4.14
C THR A 208 -2.76 31.50 -5.47
N ASP A 209 -1.50 31.51 -5.93
CA ASP A 209 -1.22 32.04 -7.24
C ASP A 209 -1.69 31.03 -8.32
N SER A 210 -2.10 31.54 -9.49
CA SER A 210 -2.76 30.74 -10.54
C SER A 210 -1.86 29.66 -11.17
N ASP A 211 -0.60 29.61 -10.75
CA ASP A 211 0.49 28.74 -11.20
C ASP A 211 0.83 27.62 -10.18
N ILE A 212 0.05 27.46 -9.09
CA ILE A 212 0.19 26.39 -8.06
C ILE A 212 -1.01 25.42 -8.10
N ILE A 213 -0.81 24.12 -7.79
CA ILE A 213 -1.88 23.07 -7.83
C ILE A 213 -3.08 23.43 -6.92
N GLY A 214 -4.25 23.67 -7.54
CA GLY A 214 -5.52 24.11 -6.93
C GLY A 214 -6.23 25.11 -7.85
N ASP A 215 -7.55 25.32 -7.72
CA ASP A 215 -8.23 26.42 -8.46
C ASP A 215 -8.27 27.65 -7.56
N ALA A 216 -7.12 28.31 -7.48
CA ALA A 216 -6.93 29.44 -6.60
C ALA A 216 -7.79 30.66 -7.00
N SER A 217 -8.13 30.78 -8.29
CA SER A 217 -9.06 31.79 -8.81
C SER A 217 -10.46 31.68 -8.19
N ARG A 218 -10.81 30.49 -7.72
CA ARG A 218 -12.08 30.17 -7.06
C ARG A 218 -11.94 29.94 -5.56
N GLN A 219 -10.73 30.09 -4.99
CA GLN A 219 -10.42 29.73 -3.60
C GLN A 219 -10.77 28.27 -3.25
N VAL A 220 -10.64 27.34 -4.20
CA VAL A 220 -10.96 25.93 -4.00
C VAL A 220 -9.67 25.14 -3.78
N TRP A 221 -9.48 24.65 -2.56
CA TRP A 221 -8.38 23.78 -2.12
C TRP A 221 -8.93 22.42 -1.74
N SER A 222 -8.15 21.36 -1.96
CA SER A 222 -8.43 20.07 -1.32
C SER A 222 -8.01 20.11 0.15
N GLU A 223 -8.46 19.13 0.92
CA GLU A 223 -7.85 18.84 2.21
C GLU A 223 -6.42 18.29 2.04
N THR A 224 -5.65 18.26 3.14
CA THR A 224 -4.31 17.67 3.15
C THR A 224 -4.41 16.14 3.09
N GLY A 225 -3.67 15.55 2.15
CA GLY A 225 -3.52 14.09 2.04
C GLY A 225 -2.15 13.58 2.49
N THR A 226 -2.02 12.26 2.59
CA THR A 226 -0.77 11.54 2.86
C THR A 226 -0.65 10.28 1.99
N PHE A 227 0.57 9.88 1.65
CA PHE A 227 0.82 8.61 0.98
C PHE A 227 2.14 8.00 1.47
N ARG A 228 2.35 6.71 1.18
CA ARG A 228 3.56 5.97 1.55
C ARG A 228 4.19 5.34 0.31
N THR A 229 5.47 5.63 0.08
CA THR A 229 6.24 5.01 -0.99
C THR A 229 6.61 3.56 -0.65
N ALA A 230 6.90 2.76 -1.68
CA ALA A 230 7.35 1.38 -1.52
C ALA A 230 8.59 1.30 -0.61
N PRO A 231 8.62 0.36 0.37
CA PRO A 231 9.83 0.11 1.14
C PRO A 231 10.86 -0.64 0.27
N GLU A 232 12.15 -0.39 0.51
CA GLU A 232 13.23 -1.10 -0.20
C GLU A 232 13.14 -2.63 0.01
N LYS A 233 12.82 -3.05 1.24
CA LYS A 233 12.65 -4.45 1.65
C LYS A 233 11.69 -4.55 2.83
N GLY A 234 11.09 -5.72 2.99
CA GLY A 234 10.34 -6.11 4.18
C GLY A 234 8.86 -6.37 3.92
N LYS A 235 8.16 -6.69 5.00
CA LYS A 235 6.73 -6.98 5.01
C LYS A 235 5.93 -5.77 4.51
N PHE A 236 4.93 -6.01 3.68
CA PHE A 236 3.93 -5.02 3.32
C PHE A 236 2.54 -5.65 3.22
N THR A 237 1.52 -4.81 3.38
CA THR A 237 0.11 -5.19 3.31
C THR A 237 -0.59 -4.26 2.32
N PHE A 238 -1.54 -4.77 1.56
CA PHE A 238 -2.39 -3.99 0.65
C PHE A 238 -3.82 -4.53 0.68
N ILE A 239 -4.77 -3.73 0.21
CA ILE A 239 -6.17 -4.13 0.08
C ILE A 239 -6.47 -4.43 -1.39
N ASP A 240 -7.27 -5.46 -1.65
CA ASP A 240 -7.79 -5.81 -2.97
C ASP A 240 -9.32 -5.60 -3.01
N LEU A 241 -9.77 -4.82 -3.98
CA LEU A 241 -11.16 -4.46 -4.27
C LEU A 241 -11.45 -4.74 -5.75
N ALA A 242 -12.72 -4.94 -6.08
CA ALA A 242 -13.15 -5.04 -7.47
C ALA A 242 -14.59 -4.56 -7.61
N ASP A 243 -14.95 -4.12 -8.82
CA ASP A 243 -16.35 -3.95 -9.23
C ASP A 243 -17.18 -3.07 -8.28
N THR A 244 -16.69 -1.87 -7.94
CA THR A 244 -17.54 -0.85 -7.31
C THR A 244 -18.72 -0.53 -8.21
N GLN A 245 -18.49 -0.48 -9.53
CA GLN A 245 -19.49 -0.38 -10.59
C GLN A 245 -20.69 0.52 -10.20
N ALA A 246 -20.39 1.68 -9.65
CA ALA A 246 -21.40 2.56 -9.10
C ALA A 246 -22.18 3.21 -10.25
N LYS A 247 -23.48 2.92 -10.32
CA LYS A 247 -24.34 3.47 -11.38
C LYS A 247 -25.04 4.76 -10.96
N GLU A 248 -25.45 4.82 -9.70
CA GLU A 248 -26.19 5.91 -9.07
C GLU A 248 -25.39 6.43 -7.86
N GLU A 249 -25.70 7.65 -7.39
CA GLU A 249 -24.93 8.27 -6.31
C GLU A 249 -24.97 7.48 -5.00
N ASP A 250 -26.09 6.84 -4.65
CA ASP A 250 -26.21 6.01 -3.45
C ASP A 250 -25.33 4.76 -3.52
N GLU A 251 -25.11 4.22 -4.73
CA GLU A 251 -24.17 3.12 -4.97
C GLU A 251 -22.70 3.59 -4.86
N ALA A 252 -22.41 4.84 -5.25
CA ALA A 252 -21.10 5.45 -5.07
C ALA A 252 -20.80 5.71 -3.58
N ILE A 253 -21.79 6.18 -2.81
CA ILE A 253 -21.70 6.33 -1.35
C ILE A 253 -21.42 4.97 -0.69
N LEU A 254 -22.16 3.93 -1.05
CA LEU A 254 -21.93 2.57 -0.54
C LEU A 254 -20.52 2.06 -0.83
N SER A 255 -20.01 2.33 -2.03
CA SER A 255 -18.65 1.96 -2.45
C SER A 255 -17.58 2.72 -1.66
N SER A 256 -17.78 4.03 -1.44
CA SER A 256 -16.93 4.85 -0.57
C SER A 256 -16.90 4.33 0.87
N GLU A 257 -18.06 4.01 1.44
CA GLU A 257 -18.15 3.43 2.79
C GLU A 257 -17.41 2.08 2.88
N THR A 258 -17.44 1.29 1.81
CA THR A 258 -16.73 0.02 1.71
C THR A 258 -15.22 0.24 1.73
N LEU A 259 -14.71 1.19 0.94
CA LEU A 259 -13.29 1.58 0.95
C LEU A 259 -12.85 2.08 2.33
N ALA A 260 -13.63 2.97 2.95
CA ALA A 260 -13.33 3.51 4.27
C ALA A 260 -13.28 2.40 5.33
N LYS A 261 -14.25 1.47 5.31
CA LYS A 261 -14.28 0.30 6.21
C LYS A 261 -13.10 -0.65 5.94
N ALA A 262 -12.70 -0.83 4.70
CA ALA A 262 -11.55 -1.66 4.34
C ALA A 262 -10.25 -1.08 4.92
N LEU A 263 -9.99 0.21 4.71
CA LEU A 263 -8.83 0.92 5.26
C LEU A 263 -8.82 0.91 6.80
N ALA A 264 -9.97 1.07 7.44
CA ALA A 264 -10.10 0.98 8.90
C ALA A 264 -9.86 -0.45 9.43
N THR A 265 -10.25 -1.48 8.67
CA THR A 265 -10.12 -2.89 9.06
C THR A 265 -8.70 -3.42 8.86
N VAL A 266 -7.99 -2.88 7.86
CA VAL A 266 -6.62 -3.26 7.50
C VAL A 266 -5.71 -2.03 7.64
N PRO A 267 -5.45 -1.55 8.87
CA PRO A 267 -4.77 -0.26 9.10
C PRO A 267 -3.31 -0.23 8.66
N ASP A 268 -2.68 -1.39 8.43
CA ASP A 268 -1.31 -1.50 7.93
C ASP A 268 -1.24 -1.51 6.39
N ALA A 269 -2.39 -1.44 5.70
CA ALA A 269 -2.44 -1.39 4.24
C ALA A 269 -1.70 -0.16 3.71
N GLN A 270 -0.76 -0.38 2.80
CA GLN A 270 0.10 0.66 2.23
C GLN A 270 -0.46 1.23 0.92
N PHE A 271 -1.33 0.48 0.25
CA PHE A 271 -2.04 0.87 -0.95
C PHE A 271 -3.27 -0.04 -1.16
N VAL A 272 -4.11 0.33 -2.13
CA VAL A 272 -5.31 -0.39 -2.54
C VAL A 272 -5.19 -0.77 -4.01
N VAL A 273 -5.40 -2.05 -4.34
CA VAL A 273 -5.55 -2.53 -5.71
C VAL A 273 -7.04 -2.58 -6.04
N HIS A 274 -7.42 -2.08 -7.22
CA HIS A 274 -8.79 -2.14 -7.72
C HIS A 274 -8.82 -2.88 -9.06
N ASN A 275 -9.54 -4.00 -9.14
CA ASN A 275 -9.50 -4.92 -10.28
C ASN A 275 -10.49 -4.56 -11.40
N GLY A 276 -10.67 -3.27 -11.69
CA GLY A 276 -11.55 -2.78 -12.77
C GLY A 276 -13.03 -2.67 -12.43
N ASP A 277 -13.81 -2.18 -13.41
CA ASP A 277 -15.22 -1.77 -13.30
C ASP A 277 -15.42 -0.82 -12.12
N ILE A 278 -14.70 0.30 -12.19
CA ILE A 278 -14.67 1.32 -11.15
C ILE A 278 -16.01 2.07 -11.14
N VAL A 279 -16.51 2.45 -12.32
CA VAL A 279 -17.83 3.07 -12.48
C VAL A 279 -18.71 2.19 -13.39
N ASP A 280 -20.03 2.40 -13.40
CA ASP A 280 -20.90 1.63 -14.30
C ASP A 280 -20.82 2.07 -15.76
N ASN A 281 -20.26 3.24 -16.04
CA ASN A 281 -20.09 3.74 -17.40
C ASN A 281 -18.96 4.77 -17.44
N GLY A 282 -17.79 4.36 -17.90
CA GLY A 282 -16.58 5.16 -17.94
C GLY A 282 -16.70 6.47 -18.72
N ILE A 283 -17.61 6.56 -19.69
CA ILE A 283 -17.84 7.83 -20.43
C ILE A 283 -18.73 8.83 -19.68
N LYS A 284 -19.30 8.44 -18.53
CA LYS A 284 -20.15 9.31 -17.70
C LYS A 284 -19.34 9.88 -16.54
N GLU A 285 -18.78 11.07 -16.76
CA GLU A 285 -18.08 11.87 -15.75
C GLU A 285 -18.85 12.04 -14.43
N GLU A 286 -20.18 12.08 -14.46
CA GLU A 286 -21.00 12.16 -13.25
C GLU A 286 -20.74 10.99 -12.27
N GLN A 287 -20.54 9.77 -12.79
CA GLN A 287 -20.28 8.59 -11.96
C GLN A 287 -18.87 8.62 -11.37
N TRP A 288 -17.88 9.11 -12.12
CA TRP A 288 -16.53 9.36 -11.62
C TRP A 288 -16.54 10.41 -10.51
N ASN A 289 -17.24 11.53 -10.72
CA ASN A 289 -17.38 12.59 -9.73
C ASN A 289 -18.01 12.08 -8.43
N TRP A 290 -19.07 11.25 -8.51
CA TRP A 290 -19.67 10.67 -7.31
C TRP A 290 -18.69 9.74 -6.59
N LEU A 291 -18.10 8.78 -7.30
CA LEU A 291 -17.26 7.77 -6.64
C LEU A 291 -15.98 8.38 -6.05
N LEU A 292 -15.25 9.18 -6.84
CA LEU A 292 -14.01 9.82 -6.40
C LEU A 292 -14.29 10.91 -5.36
N GLY A 293 -15.38 11.67 -5.52
CA GLY A 293 -15.80 12.71 -4.58
C GLY A 293 -16.19 12.14 -3.21
N HIS A 294 -17.06 11.13 -3.18
CA HIS A 294 -17.44 10.48 -1.91
C HIS A 294 -16.29 9.71 -1.27
N SER A 295 -15.30 9.27 -2.06
CA SER A 295 -14.11 8.56 -1.55
C SER A 295 -12.93 9.48 -1.21
N GLN A 296 -13.09 10.80 -1.35
CA GLN A 296 -11.99 11.76 -1.28
C GLN A 296 -11.16 11.64 0.02
N GLU A 297 -11.82 11.54 1.18
CA GLU A 297 -11.12 11.42 2.48
C GLU A 297 -10.23 10.17 2.54
N SER A 298 -10.72 9.05 1.98
CA SER A 298 -9.96 7.79 1.91
C SER A 298 -8.82 7.89 0.90
N LEU A 299 -9.11 8.40 -0.30
CA LEU A 299 -8.15 8.47 -1.41
C LEU A 299 -7.04 9.50 -1.18
N LEU A 300 -7.31 10.56 -0.41
CA LEU A 300 -6.26 11.49 0.01
C LEU A 300 -5.21 10.85 0.90
N ASN A 301 -5.51 9.71 1.54
CA ASN A 301 -4.65 9.08 2.55
C ASN A 301 -4.12 7.70 2.12
N THR A 302 -4.24 7.35 0.85
CA THR A 302 -3.75 6.08 0.31
C THR A 302 -3.38 6.21 -1.17
N THR A 303 -2.69 5.20 -1.69
CA THR A 303 -2.46 5.06 -3.14
C THR A 303 -3.42 4.01 -3.68
N ILE A 304 -4.05 4.30 -4.81
CA ILE A 304 -4.87 3.33 -5.57
C ILE A 304 -4.08 2.83 -6.79
N VAL A 305 -4.15 1.52 -7.03
CA VAL A 305 -3.57 0.82 -8.18
C VAL A 305 -4.74 0.23 -8.99
N PRO A 306 -5.22 0.93 -10.01
CA PRO A 306 -6.40 0.52 -10.77
C PRO A 306 -6.05 -0.34 -11.98
N SER A 307 -6.89 -1.30 -12.32
CA SER A 307 -7.00 -1.88 -13.67
C SER A 307 -8.26 -1.38 -14.37
N ALA A 308 -8.28 -1.41 -15.70
CA ALA A 308 -9.47 -1.06 -16.47
C ALA A 308 -10.42 -2.26 -16.56
N GLY A 309 -11.71 -2.04 -16.32
CA GLY A 309 -12.75 -3.03 -16.61
C GLY A 309 -13.49 -2.74 -17.91
N ASN A 310 -14.40 -3.63 -18.30
CA ASN A 310 -15.16 -3.44 -19.55
C ASN A 310 -16.13 -2.26 -19.47
N HIS A 311 -16.39 -1.72 -18.28
CA HIS A 311 -17.14 -0.48 -18.12
C HIS A 311 -16.31 0.78 -18.39
N GLU A 312 -14.97 0.69 -18.46
CA GLU A 312 -14.05 1.78 -18.81
C GLU A 312 -13.44 1.67 -20.23
N ASP A 313 -13.99 0.79 -21.08
CA ASP A 313 -13.42 0.33 -22.36
C ASP A 313 -13.46 1.34 -23.52
N LYS A 314 -13.81 2.61 -23.28
CA LYS A 314 -14.09 3.59 -24.34
C LYS A 314 -13.55 4.98 -24.01
N ASN A 315 -13.23 5.73 -25.07
CA ASN A 315 -12.97 7.17 -25.03
C ASN A 315 -11.91 7.57 -23.99
N TYR A 316 -10.86 6.77 -23.82
CA TYR A 316 -9.78 7.06 -22.87
C TYR A 316 -10.26 7.22 -21.42
N ALA A 317 -11.49 6.77 -21.11
CA ALA A 317 -12.15 6.97 -19.83
C ALA A 317 -11.28 6.52 -18.65
N PHE A 318 -10.55 5.42 -18.83
CA PHE A 318 -9.63 4.95 -17.80
C PHE A 318 -8.39 5.84 -17.64
N ILE A 319 -7.66 6.10 -18.73
CA ILE A 319 -6.35 6.76 -18.66
C ILE A 319 -6.45 8.26 -18.35
N ASP A 320 -7.58 8.89 -18.64
CA ASP A 320 -7.83 10.29 -18.29
C ASP A 320 -8.01 10.51 -16.78
N HIS A 321 -8.34 9.46 -16.02
CA HIS A 321 -8.60 9.54 -14.58
C HIS A 321 -7.42 9.10 -13.70
N PHE A 322 -6.41 8.43 -14.26
CA PHE A 322 -5.31 7.85 -13.49
C PHE A 322 -3.95 8.16 -14.09
N ASN A 323 -3.01 8.56 -13.22
CA ASN A 323 -1.63 8.81 -13.62
C ASN A 323 -0.85 7.48 -13.70
N ILE A 324 -0.81 6.89 -14.90
CA ILE A 324 -0.23 5.56 -15.15
C ILE A 324 0.89 5.66 -16.18
N GLN A 325 1.99 4.96 -15.90
CA GLN A 325 3.11 4.83 -16.83
C GLN A 325 3.01 3.53 -17.63
N SER A 326 2.35 3.58 -18.78
CA SER A 326 2.25 2.45 -19.70
C SER A 326 3.51 2.29 -20.56
N PRO A 327 3.78 1.08 -21.10
CA PRO A 327 4.86 0.87 -22.05
C PRO A 327 4.75 1.75 -23.30
N GLU A 328 5.90 2.11 -23.87
CA GLU A 328 5.96 2.98 -25.05
C GLU A 328 5.16 2.36 -26.22
N ASN A 329 4.28 3.16 -26.84
CA ASN A 329 3.37 2.76 -27.93
C ASN A 329 2.28 1.74 -27.54
N SER A 330 2.00 1.50 -26.26
CA SER A 330 0.83 0.72 -25.84
C SER A 330 -0.47 1.44 -26.21
N ALA A 331 -1.50 0.67 -26.62
CA ALA A 331 -2.85 1.23 -26.79
C ALA A 331 -3.45 1.62 -25.43
N THR A 332 -4.05 2.80 -25.34
CA THR A 332 -4.64 3.31 -24.09
C THR A 332 -6.11 3.70 -24.17
N GLU A 333 -6.74 3.53 -25.34
CA GLU A 333 -8.13 3.96 -25.57
C GLU A 333 -9.14 3.19 -24.70
N THR A 334 -8.88 1.90 -24.46
CA THR A 334 -9.79 0.97 -23.76
C THR A 334 -9.32 0.60 -22.35
N GLY A 335 -8.20 1.16 -21.90
CA GLY A 335 -7.56 0.79 -20.63
C GLY A 335 -6.05 1.03 -20.68
N ALA A 336 -5.29 0.47 -19.74
CA ALA A 336 -3.84 0.48 -19.79
C ALA A 336 -3.26 -0.75 -19.08
N TYR A 337 -2.11 -1.23 -19.55
CA TYR A 337 -1.31 -2.25 -18.88
C TYR A 337 0.05 -1.66 -18.48
N TYR A 338 0.54 -2.05 -17.32
CA TYR A 338 1.75 -1.50 -16.71
C TYR A 338 2.24 -2.43 -15.59
N SER A 339 3.46 -2.20 -15.10
CA SER A 339 4.03 -2.95 -13.99
C SER A 339 4.75 -2.04 -13.01
N TYR A 340 4.91 -2.50 -11.77
CA TYR A 340 5.65 -1.78 -10.74
C TYR A 340 6.21 -2.75 -9.71
N ASP A 341 7.32 -2.35 -9.09
CA ASP A 341 7.93 -3.09 -7.99
C ASP A 341 7.47 -2.55 -6.64
N TYR A 342 7.22 -3.45 -5.69
CA TYR A 342 6.92 -3.12 -4.31
C TYR A 342 7.61 -4.09 -3.36
N SER A 343 8.66 -3.63 -2.67
CA SER A 343 9.52 -4.49 -1.85
C SER A 343 10.09 -5.67 -2.66
N ASN A 344 9.79 -6.92 -2.27
CA ASN A 344 10.23 -8.13 -2.96
C ASN A 344 9.21 -8.67 -3.99
N ALA A 345 8.14 -7.93 -4.28
CA ALA A 345 7.11 -8.32 -5.23
C ALA A 345 7.12 -7.44 -6.47
N HIS A 346 6.86 -8.05 -7.61
CA HIS A 346 6.60 -7.39 -8.87
C HIS A 346 5.12 -7.53 -9.21
N PHE A 347 4.45 -6.39 -9.41
CA PHE A 347 3.05 -6.33 -9.76
C PHE A 347 2.92 -6.05 -11.26
N VAL A 348 2.03 -6.80 -11.90
CA VAL A 348 1.66 -6.59 -13.30
C VAL A 348 0.17 -6.29 -13.36
N VAL A 349 -0.20 -5.20 -14.02
CA VAL A 349 -1.59 -4.82 -14.27
C VAL A 349 -1.86 -4.99 -15.75
N LEU A 350 -2.85 -5.80 -16.09
CA LEU A 350 -3.21 -6.13 -17.47
C LEU A 350 -4.50 -5.43 -17.89
N ASN A 351 -4.54 -5.01 -19.15
CA ASN A 351 -5.72 -4.47 -19.80
C ASN A 351 -6.47 -5.61 -20.52
N SER A 352 -7.60 -6.05 -19.95
CA SER A 352 -8.43 -7.11 -20.52
C SER A 352 -9.50 -6.61 -21.51
N ASN A 353 -9.34 -5.42 -22.07
CA ASN A 353 -10.22 -4.81 -23.07
C ASN A 353 -9.56 -4.67 -24.45
N GLU A 354 -8.45 -5.37 -24.69
CA GLU A 354 -7.84 -5.48 -26.01
C GLU A 354 -8.32 -6.75 -26.68
N ASP A 355 -8.22 -6.89 -28.00
CA ASP A 355 -8.56 -8.16 -28.67
C ASP A 355 -7.58 -8.41 -29.80
N SER A 356 -7.28 -9.69 -30.06
CA SER A 356 -6.50 -10.12 -31.21
C SER A 356 -6.99 -11.44 -31.79
N ASP A 357 -6.54 -11.77 -33.01
CA ASP A 357 -6.87 -13.05 -33.65
C ASP A 357 -6.34 -14.27 -32.85
N GLU A 358 -5.35 -14.07 -31.96
CA GLU A 358 -4.71 -15.14 -31.19
C GLU A 358 -5.20 -15.22 -29.74
N TYR A 359 -5.55 -14.08 -29.14
CA TYR A 359 -5.94 -13.96 -27.73
C TYR A 359 -7.20 -13.11 -27.61
N ASP A 360 -8.27 -13.70 -27.08
CA ASP A 360 -9.46 -12.92 -26.68
C ASP A 360 -9.10 -12.10 -25.43
N ASN A 361 -9.59 -10.86 -25.34
CA ASN A 361 -9.30 -9.89 -24.27
C ASN A 361 -7.83 -9.37 -24.20
N PHE A 362 -6.94 -9.76 -25.13
CA PHE A 362 -5.54 -9.29 -25.15
C PHE A 362 -4.99 -9.05 -26.56
N SER A 363 -4.14 -8.03 -26.71
CA SER A 363 -3.27 -7.89 -27.89
C SER A 363 -2.07 -8.83 -27.81
N VAL A 364 -1.50 -9.16 -28.98
CA VAL A 364 -0.25 -9.95 -29.05
C VAL A 364 0.89 -9.18 -28.39
N GLU A 365 0.93 -7.86 -28.58
CA GLU A 365 1.93 -6.95 -28.02
C GLU A 365 1.90 -6.98 -26.49
N GLN A 366 0.71 -6.92 -25.88
CA GLN A 366 0.57 -6.99 -24.42
C GLN A 366 1.02 -8.34 -23.86
N VAL A 367 0.67 -9.46 -24.52
CA VAL A 367 1.11 -10.80 -24.09
C VAL A 367 2.63 -10.96 -24.19
N GLU A 368 3.24 -10.45 -25.26
CA GLU A 368 4.71 -10.47 -25.42
C GLU A 368 5.41 -9.52 -24.45
N TRP A 369 4.78 -8.39 -24.11
CA TRP A 369 5.25 -7.50 -23.05
C TRP A 369 5.22 -8.21 -21.69
N LEU A 370 4.10 -8.84 -21.30
CA LEU A 370 3.97 -9.59 -20.04
C LEU A 370 5.09 -10.63 -19.89
N LYS A 371 5.39 -11.40 -20.95
CA LYS A 371 6.46 -12.39 -20.92
C LYS A 371 7.83 -11.75 -20.63
N LYS A 372 8.15 -10.64 -21.29
CA LYS A 372 9.43 -9.93 -21.13
C LYS A 372 9.55 -9.26 -19.77
N ASP A 373 8.48 -8.62 -19.32
CA ASP A 373 8.38 -7.91 -18.05
C ASP A 373 8.60 -8.85 -16.87
N VAL A 374 7.86 -9.97 -16.82
CA VAL A 374 8.02 -11.00 -15.78
C VAL A 374 9.42 -11.63 -15.79
N GLN A 375 9.98 -11.90 -16.98
CA GLN A 375 11.35 -12.42 -17.09
C GLN A 375 12.38 -11.42 -16.56
N ALA A 376 12.20 -10.12 -16.84
CA ALA A 376 13.05 -9.06 -16.33
C ALA A 376 12.93 -8.93 -14.81
N ALA A 377 11.72 -8.94 -14.27
CA ALA A 377 11.47 -8.89 -12.83
C ALA A 377 12.13 -10.06 -12.09
N LYS A 378 11.99 -11.29 -12.60
CA LYS A 378 12.66 -12.48 -12.03
C LYS A 378 14.17 -12.36 -12.08
N LYS A 379 14.73 -11.84 -13.18
CA LYS A 379 16.17 -11.58 -13.30
C LYS A 379 16.65 -10.52 -12.29
N ASN A 380 15.81 -9.53 -11.98
CA ASN A 380 16.08 -8.47 -11.01
C ASN A 380 15.85 -8.93 -9.55
N GLY A 381 15.42 -10.16 -9.32
CA GLY A 381 15.31 -10.76 -7.99
C GLY A 381 13.93 -10.66 -7.34
N ALA A 382 12.88 -10.37 -8.11
CA ALA A 382 11.50 -10.46 -7.63
C ALA A 382 11.21 -11.87 -7.08
N GLN A 383 10.68 -11.95 -5.87
CA GLN A 383 10.31 -13.21 -5.21
C GLN A 383 8.85 -13.58 -5.43
N TRP A 384 8.01 -12.58 -5.64
CA TRP A 384 6.59 -12.71 -5.92
C TRP A 384 6.25 -12.00 -7.22
N ILE A 385 5.49 -12.66 -8.08
CA ILE A 385 4.86 -12.02 -9.24
C ILE A 385 3.35 -12.08 -9.04
N ILE A 386 2.73 -10.91 -8.95
CA ILE A 386 1.29 -10.75 -8.70
C ILE A 386 0.67 -10.05 -9.91
N VAL A 387 -0.39 -10.63 -10.47
CA VAL A 387 -1.11 -10.05 -11.61
C VAL A 387 -2.47 -9.52 -11.17
N ASN A 388 -2.79 -8.29 -11.54
CA ASN A 388 -4.15 -7.73 -11.52
C ASN A 388 -4.71 -7.74 -12.96
N ILE A 389 -5.91 -8.31 -13.12
CA ILE A 389 -6.61 -8.44 -14.40
C ILE A 389 -8.11 -8.31 -14.12
N HIS A 390 -8.86 -7.54 -14.92
CA HIS A 390 -10.31 -7.43 -14.69
C HIS A 390 -11.05 -8.73 -15.08
N LYS A 391 -11.02 -9.11 -16.37
CA LYS A 391 -11.63 -10.36 -16.85
C LYS A 391 -10.70 -11.57 -16.65
N GLY A 392 -10.78 -12.19 -15.48
CA GLY A 392 -9.97 -13.33 -15.11
C GLY A 392 -10.41 -14.68 -15.71
N PRO A 393 -9.50 -15.67 -15.80
CA PRO A 393 -9.82 -16.99 -16.37
C PRO A 393 -10.72 -17.87 -15.48
N TYR A 394 -10.72 -17.69 -14.14
CA TYR A 394 -11.39 -18.59 -13.22
C TYR A 394 -12.39 -17.87 -12.32
N THR A 395 -13.66 -18.19 -12.53
CA THR A 395 -14.82 -17.64 -11.81
C THR A 395 -15.89 -18.70 -11.59
N THR A 396 -16.75 -18.52 -10.60
CA THR A 396 -17.84 -19.44 -10.26
C THR A 396 -19.20 -18.96 -10.76
N SER A 397 -19.26 -17.79 -11.40
CA SER A 397 -20.50 -17.12 -11.81
C SER A 397 -20.62 -16.94 -13.33
N ASN A 398 -21.42 -15.96 -13.75
CA ASN A 398 -22.07 -15.86 -15.03
C ASN A 398 -21.09 -15.97 -16.19
N HIS A 399 -19.91 -15.37 -16.05
CA HIS A 399 -18.92 -15.27 -17.12
C HIS A 399 -18.02 -16.51 -17.23
N ALA A 400 -18.21 -17.52 -16.37
CA ALA A 400 -17.40 -18.75 -16.39
C ALA A 400 -17.48 -19.55 -17.70
N THR A 401 -18.53 -19.32 -18.50
CA THR A 401 -18.84 -20.03 -19.75
C THR A 401 -18.80 -19.14 -20.98
N ASP A 402 -18.40 -17.88 -20.85
CA ASP A 402 -18.35 -16.94 -21.98
C ASP A 402 -17.27 -17.37 -22.99
N SER A 403 -17.50 -17.04 -24.26
CA SER A 403 -16.64 -17.52 -25.35
C SER A 403 -15.22 -16.96 -25.28
N ASP A 404 -15.07 -15.72 -24.81
CA ASP A 404 -13.79 -15.06 -24.56
C ASP A 404 -13.07 -15.65 -23.34
N ILE A 405 -13.75 -16.44 -22.50
CA ILE A 405 -13.13 -17.15 -21.38
C ILE A 405 -12.75 -18.59 -21.77
N MET A 406 -13.68 -19.37 -22.34
CA MET A 406 -13.48 -20.80 -22.59
C MET A 406 -13.27 -21.20 -24.06
N GLY A 407 -13.35 -20.24 -24.99
CA GLY A 407 -13.12 -20.45 -26.42
C GLY A 407 -11.67 -20.83 -26.74
N ALA A 408 -11.40 -21.09 -28.02
CA ALA A 408 -10.07 -21.54 -28.47
C ALA A 408 -8.96 -20.49 -28.20
N ASN A 409 -9.32 -19.21 -28.21
CA ASN A 409 -8.45 -18.08 -27.93
C ASN A 409 -8.69 -17.47 -26.54
N GLY A 410 -9.62 -18.07 -25.77
CA GLY A 410 -10.12 -17.47 -24.54
C GLY A 410 -9.10 -17.41 -23.42
N VAL A 411 -9.35 -16.53 -22.45
CA VAL A 411 -8.44 -16.23 -21.32
C VAL A 411 -8.07 -17.49 -20.54
N ARG A 412 -9.03 -18.39 -20.26
CA ARG A 412 -8.74 -19.67 -19.57
C ARG A 412 -7.95 -20.63 -20.43
N THR A 413 -8.15 -20.61 -21.75
CA THR A 413 -7.55 -21.55 -22.69
C THR A 413 -6.11 -21.16 -23.05
N LYS A 414 -5.81 -19.86 -23.16
CA LYS A 414 -4.53 -19.35 -23.67
C LYS A 414 -3.72 -18.57 -22.65
N ILE A 415 -4.36 -17.69 -21.89
CA ILE A 415 -3.66 -16.76 -20.99
C ILE A 415 -3.30 -17.44 -19.66
N ALA A 416 -4.22 -18.20 -19.06
CA ALA A 416 -3.94 -18.92 -17.81
C ALA A 416 -2.74 -19.89 -17.91
N PRO A 417 -2.58 -20.69 -18.99
CA PRO A 417 -1.37 -21.48 -19.19
C PRO A 417 -0.08 -20.66 -19.27
N ILE A 418 -0.12 -19.48 -19.93
CA ILE A 418 1.03 -18.57 -20.02
C ILE A 418 1.39 -18.03 -18.63
N MET A 419 0.41 -17.63 -17.83
CA MET A 419 0.65 -17.19 -16.45
C MET A 419 1.33 -18.28 -15.60
N ALA A 420 0.86 -19.52 -15.72
CA ALA A 420 1.48 -20.64 -15.01
C ALA A 420 2.91 -20.96 -15.53
N GLU A 421 3.14 -20.90 -16.85
CA GLU A 421 4.47 -21.07 -17.46
C GLU A 421 5.45 -19.99 -17.00
N LEU A 422 4.99 -18.74 -16.95
CA LEU A 422 5.76 -17.61 -16.43
C LEU A 422 5.99 -17.70 -14.93
N GLY A 423 5.32 -18.63 -14.23
CA GLY A 423 5.36 -18.79 -12.78
C GLY A 423 4.85 -17.55 -12.06
N ILE A 424 3.67 -17.08 -12.47
CA ILE A 424 2.87 -16.11 -11.72
C ILE A 424 2.36 -16.78 -10.45
N ASP A 425 2.56 -16.15 -9.30
CA ASP A 425 2.18 -16.75 -8.02
C ASP A 425 0.69 -16.54 -7.72
N PHE A 426 0.21 -15.33 -7.97
CA PHE A 426 -1.11 -14.91 -7.52
C PHE A 426 -1.77 -13.95 -8.52
N VAL A 427 -3.05 -14.17 -8.79
CA VAL A 427 -3.85 -13.41 -9.76
C VAL A 427 -5.09 -12.85 -9.08
N LEU A 428 -5.18 -11.52 -9.05
CA LEU A 428 -6.30 -10.74 -8.57
C LEU A 428 -7.23 -10.44 -9.75
N GLN A 429 -8.50 -10.79 -9.60
CA GLN A 429 -9.50 -10.72 -10.67
C GLN A 429 -10.73 -9.92 -10.22
N GLY A 430 -11.50 -9.37 -11.17
CA GLY A 430 -12.80 -8.73 -10.93
C GLY A 430 -13.91 -9.37 -11.80
N HIS A 431 -14.79 -8.52 -12.34
CA HIS A 431 -15.82 -8.78 -13.34
C HIS A 431 -17.01 -9.63 -12.88
N ASP A 432 -16.75 -10.73 -12.19
CA ASP A 432 -17.78 -11.58 -11.61
C ASP A 432 -18.02 -11.21 -10.15
N HIS A 433 -19.23 -10.76 -9.85
CA HIS A 433 -19.60 -10.23 -8.54
C HIS A 433 -19.95 -11.35 -7.55
N ILE A 434 -19.01 -12.27 -7.37
CA ILE A 434 -19.05 -13.38 -6.43
C ILE A 434 -17.65 -13.64 -5.89
N TYR A 435 -17.57 -14.00 -4.61
CA TYR A 435 -16.30 -14.39 -4.03
C TYR A 435 -15.91 -15.77 -4.55
N ALA A 436 -14.69 -15.90 -5.07
CA ALA A 436 -14.17 -17.18 -5.53
C ALA A 436 -12.67 -17.26 -5.34
N ARG A 437 -12.18 -18.46 -5.00
CA ARG A 437 -10.74 -18.71 -4.93
C ARG A 437 -10.38 -20.10 -5.42
N THR A 438 -9.42 -20.15 -6.35
CA THR A 438 -8.93 -21.43 -6.85
C THR A 438 -7.96 -22.09 -5.87
N LYS A 439 -7.79 -23.40 -6.03
CA LYS A 439 -6.52 -24.05 -5.70
C LYS A 439 -5.44 -23.54 -6.66
N PRO A 440 -4.15 -23.73 -6.36
CA PRO A 440 -3.11 -23.49 -7.35
C PRO A 440 -3.39 -24.25 -8.65
N ILE A 441 -3.39 -23.57 -9.79
CA ILE A 441 -3.67 -24.17 -11.09
C ILE A 441 -2.40 -24.20 -11.92
N ASP A 442 -2.01 -25.39 -12.36
CA ASP A 442 -0.81 -25.56 -13.19
C ASP A 442 -1.04 -25.18 -14.65
N GLN A 443 0.03 -25.17 -15.46
CA GLN A 443 0.00 -24.87 -16.89
C GLN A 443 -0.91 -25.78 -17.74
N ASN A 444 -1.37 -26.92 -17.19
CA ASN A 444 -2.31 -27.82 -17.87
C ASN A 444 -3.76 -27.60 -17.41
N GLY A 445 -4.03 -26.53 -16.65
CA GLY A 445 -5.34 -26.22 -16.10
C GLY A 445 -5.77 -27.16 -14.95
N LYS A 446 -4.82 -27.84 -14.29
CA LYS A 446 -5.14 -28.79 -13.21
C LYS A 446 -4.86 -28.17 -11.85
N ALA A 447 -5.83 -28.31 -10.94
CA ALA A 447 -5.64 -27.98 -9.54
C ALA A 447 -4.56 -28.85 -8.90
N ARG A 448 -3.63 -28.19 -8.20
CA ARG A 448 -2.57 -28.79 -7.40
C ARG A 448 -2.82 -28.54 -5.93
N GLN A 449 -2.41 -29.49 -5.11
CA GLN A 449 -2.41 -29.31 -3.67
C GLN A 449 -1.14 -28.51 -3.31
N PRO A 450 -1.26 -27.35 -2.64
CA PRO A 450 -0.09 -26.63 -2.16
C PRO A 450 0.66 -27.49 -1.14
N GLU A 451 1.99 -27.41 -1.13
CA GLU A 451 2.75 -27.92 0.01
C GLU A 451 2.45 -27.02 1.21
N ILE A 452 1.96 -27.60 2.31
CA ILE A 452 1.69 -26.87 3.53
C ILE A 452 2.87 -27.10 4.48
N ILE A 453 3.69 -26.08 4.71
CA ILE A 453 4.63 -26.11 5.84
C ILE A 453 3.92 -25.59 7.08
N THR A 454 4.46 -25.99 8.21
CA THR A 454 4.05 -25.44 9.48
C THR A 454 5.22 -24.71 10.11
N GLU A 455 5.03 -23.48 10.56
CA GLU A 455 5.95 -22.84 11.50
C GLU A 455 5.28 -22.50 12.82
N MET A 456 6.06 -22.04 13.79
CA MET A 456 5.56 -21.55 15.07
C MET A 456 5.84 -20.05 15.17
N GLN A 457 4.81 -19.21 15.22
CA GLN A 457 4.96 -17.79 15.60
C GLN A 457 4.20 -17.51 16.89
N ASN A 458 4.83 -16.83 17.84
CA ASN A 458 4.24 -16.48 19.13
C ASN A 458 3.63 -17.66 19.92
N GLY A 459 4.14 -18.88 19.71
CA GLY A 459 3.61 -20.09 20.34
C GLY A 459 2.41 -20.71 19.62
N GLU A 460 2.06 -20.22 18.43
CA GLU A 460 1.00 -20.74 17.58
C GLU A 460 1.60 -21.43 16.35
N LYS A 461 1.08 -22.61 16.06
CA LYS A 461 1.32 -23.33 14.80
C LYS A 461 0.79 -22.42 13.67
N ILE A 462 1.48 -22.22 12.56
CA ILE A 462 0.98 -21.45 11.41
C ILE A 462 1.26 -22.30 10.17
N GLU A 463 0.22 -22.55 9.38
CA GLU A 463 0.33 -23.37 8.18
C GLU A 463 0.47 -22.45 6.96
N TYR A 464 1.62 -22.51 6.29
CA TYR A 464 1.91 -21.71 5.10
C TYR A 464 1.85 -22.60 3.87
N SER A 465 1.13 -22.16 2.84
CA SER A 465 1.31 -22.70 1.50
C SER A 465 2.68 -22.27 0.98
N VAL A 466 3.56 -23.23 0.69
CA VAL A 466 4.89 -22.98 0.16
C VAL A 466 4.92 -23.35 -1.30
N ASN A 467 5.24 -22.35 -2.12
CA ASN A 467 5.60 -22.50 -3.54
C ASN A 467 4.73 -23.54 -4.29
N PRO A 468 3.40 -23.36 -4.30
CA PRO A 468 2.56 -24.29 -5.02
C PRO A 468 2.90 -24.25 -6.51
N ASN A 469 2.96 -25.43 -7.13
CA ASN A 469 3.09 -25.51 -8.59
C ASN A 469 1.79 -25.01 -9.24
N GLY A 470 1.79 -23.76 -9.71
CA GLY A 470 0.66 -23.12 -10.37
C GLY A 470 0.18 -21.84 -9.68
N SER A 471 -0.62 -21.05 -10.40
CA SER A 471 -1.13 -19.76 -9.92
C SER A 471 -2.42 -19.93 -9.11
N ILE A 472 -2.58 -19.13 -8.06
CA ILE A 472 -3.86 -18.99 -7.36
C ILE A 472 -4.61 -17.81 -7.95
N TYR A 473 -5.90 -18.01 -8.24
CA TYR A 473 -6.79 -16.98 -8.77
C TYR A 473 -7.83 -16.62 -7.73
N LEU A 474 -7.98 -15.33 -7.46
CA LEU A 474 -8.89 -14.78 -6.46
C LEU A 474 -9.83 -13.76 -7.09
N ILE A 475 -11.12 -13.85 -6.76
CA ILE A 475 -12.10 -12.80 -6.99
C ILE A 475 -12.56 -12.31 -5.62
N PRO A 476 -12.37 -11.03 -5.25
CA PRO A 476 -12.83 -10.51 -3.98
C PRO A 476 -14.36 -10.42 -3.88
N ALA A 477 -15.09 -10.62 -4.99
CA ALA A 477 -16.50 -10.33 -5.24
C ALA A 477 -16.73 -8.90 -5.74
N THR A 478 -17.46 -8.07 -4.99
CA THR A 478 -17.76 -6.68 -5.36
C THR A 478 -17.58 -5.77 -4.16
N ALA A 479 -16.96 -4.61 -4.38
CA ALA A 479 -16.92 -3.51 -3.43
C ALA A 479 -18.20 -2.64 -3.50
N GLY A 480 -19.07 -2.94 -4.46
CA GLY A 480 -20.26 -2.17 -4.79
C GLY A 480 -21.57 -2.91 -4.57
N PRO A 481 -22.64 -2.50 -5.27
CA PRO A 481 -24.01 -2.93 -5.00
C PRO A 481 -24.39 -4.24 -5.71
N LYS A 482 -23.73 -4.59 -6.80
CA LYS A 482 -24.20 -5.65 -7.71
C LYS A 482 -23.56 -6.97 -7.30
N VAL A 483 -24.35 -8.04 -7.28
CA VAL A 483 -23.91 -9.40 -6.90
C VAL A 483 -24.50 -10.40 -7.88
N TYR A 484 -23.88 -11.58 -8.02
CA TYR A 484 -24.35 -12.64 -8.91
C TYR A 484 -24.61 -13.97 -8.19
N TYR A 485 -25.42 -14.82 -8.81
CA TYR A 485 -25.56 -16.22 -8.41
C TYR A 485 -24.40 -17.06 -8.96
N LYS A 486 -24.16 -18.21 -8.34
CA LYS A 486 -23.32 -19.25 -8.90
C LYS A 486 -23.88 -19.74 -10.23
N ASN A 487 -23.01 -20.00 -11.20
CA ASN A 487 -23.42 -20.37 -12.56
C ASN A 487 -24.06 -21.77 -12.59
N PRO A 488 -25.34 -21.89 -12.99
CA PRO A 488 -26.02 -23.17 -12.99
C PRO A 488 -25.70 -24.03 -14.22
N SER A 489 -24.85 -23.55 -15.14
CA SER A 489 -24.59 -24.24 -16.40
C SER A 489 -24.04 -25.65 -16.19
N PRO A 490 -24.69 -26.68 -16.77
CA PRO A 490 -24.16 -28.04 -16.75
C PRO A 490 -22.80 -28.21 -17.43
N SER A 491 -22.37 -27.24 -18.26
CA SER A 491 -21.08 -27.31 -18.97
C SER A 491 -19.86 -27.17 -18.06
N LEU A 492 -20.00 -26.56 -16.88
CA LEU A 492 -18.91 -26.45 -15.90
C LEU A 492 -18.71 -27.79 -15.16
N GLY A 493 -19.80 -28.38 -14.66
CA GLY A 493 -19.79 -29.66 -13.95
C GLY A 493 -18.90 -29.69 -12.68
N ASP A 494 -18.90 -30.83 -11.99
CA ASP A 494 -18.14 -30.98 -10.73
C ASP A 494 -16.62 -30.83 -10.94
N ALA A 495 -16.12 -31.22 -12.10
CA ALA A 495 -14.70 -31.12 -12.43
C ALA A 495 -14.20 -29.67 -12.39
N TYR A 496 -14.97 -28.73 -12.96
CA TYR A 496 -14.61 -27.31 -12.92
C TYR A 496 -14.69 -26.74 -11.50
N TYR A 497 -15.79 -26.99 -10.78
CA TYR A 497 -15.92 -26.49 -9.41
C TYR A 497 -14.90 -27.10 -8.44
N SER A 498 -14.39 -28.29 -8.73
CA SER A 498 -13.30 -28.91 -7.94
C SER A 498 -11.95 -28.18 -8.05
N LEU A 499 -11.80 -27.29 -9.05
CA LEU A 499 -10.62 -26.41 -9.17
C LEU A 499 -10.59 -25.35 -8.08
N PHE A 500 -11.73 -25.07 -7.45
CA PHE A 500 -11.86 -24.07 -6.42
C PHE A 500 -11.65 -24.66 -5.02
N GLU A 501 -11.02 -23.85 -4.16
CA GLU A 501 -11.06 -24.08 -2.73
C GLU A 501 -12.37 -23.54 -2.15
N LEU A 502 -12.83 -22.40 -2.68
CA LEU A 502 -14.12 -21.79 -2.35
C LEU A 502 -14.87 -21.42 -3.63
N ALA A 503 -16.05 -22.03 -3.77
CA ALA A 503 -16.96 -21.84 -4.89
C ALA A 503 -18.42 -21.96 -4.45
N GLU A 504 -18.73 -21.42 -3.29
CA GLU A 504 -20.07 -21.48 -2.71
C GLU A 504 -21.02 -20.53 -3.44
N GLU A 505 -22.31 -20.63 -3.10
CA GLU A 505 -23.30 -19.66 -3.56
C GLU A 505 -23.01 -18.28 -2.93
N ASN A 506 -23.33 -17.20 -3.65
CA ASN A 506 -23.13 -15.86 -3.11
C ASN A 506 -23.96 -15.67 -1.82
N HIS A 507 -23.35 -15.15 -0.76
CA HIS A 507 -24.01 -14.98 0.54
C HIS A 507 -25.24 -14.06 0.50
N ALA A 508 -25.33 -13.15 -0.48
CA ALA A 508 -26.52 -12.32 -0.71
C ALA A 508 -27.73 -13.13 -1.21
N ALA A 509 -27.54 -14.35 -1.74
CA ALA A 509 -28.62 -15.21 -2.26
C ALA A 509 -29.73 -15.45 -1.23
N LYS A 510 -29.40 -15.47 0.07
CA LYS A 510 -30.36 -15.64 1.17
C LYS A 510 -31.43 -14.52 1.23
N TYR A 511 -31.16 -13.36 0.63
CA TYR A 511 -32.08 -12.22 0.55
C TYR A 511 -33.05 -12.29 -0.63
N GLY A 512 -32.95 -13.35 -1.43
CA GLY A 512 -33.79 -13.55 -2.62
C GLY A 512 -33.30 -12.76 -3.83
N PRO A 513 -34.04 -12.86 -4.95
CA PRO A 513 -33.69 -12.21 -6.20
C PRO A 513 -33.78 -10.68 -6.11
N ASP A 514 -33.01 -10.00 -6.96
CA ASP A 514 -33.20 -8.57 -7.23
C ASP A 514 -34.62 -8.34 -7.77
N PRO A 515 -35.42 -7.43 -7.15
CA PRO A 515 -36.78 -7.15 -7.61
C PRO A 515 -36.90 -6.75 -9.09
N ASN A 516 -35.81 -6.23 -9.67
CA ASN A 516 -35.75 -5.77 -11.06
C ASN A 516 -35.04 -6.75 -11.99
N ASP A 517 -34.37 -7.79 -11.48
CA ASP A 517 -33.68 -8.81 -12.27
C ASP A 517 -33.57 -10.13 -11.48
N ASP A 518 -34.47 -11.08 -11.74
CA ASP A 518 -34.54 -12.33 -10.99
C ASP A 518 -33.37 -13.30 -11.25
N ARG A 519 -32.49 -12.96 -12.18
CA ARG A 519 -31.28 -13.73 -12.52
C ARG A 519 -30.11 -13.47 -11.57
N ARG A 520 -30.26 -12.59 -10.58
CA ARG A 520 -29.21 -12.28 -9.60
C ARG A 520 -29.78 -12.03 -8.19
N PRO A 521 -28.97 -12.17 -7.13
CA PRO A 521 -29.40 -11.80 -5.79
C PRO A 521 -29.70 -10.31 -5.67
N LYS A 522 -30.46 -9.95 -4.62
CA LYS A 522 -30.75 -8.56 -4.29
C LYS A 522 -29.47 -7.73 -4.14
N ARG A 523 -29.45 -6.56 -4.81
CA ARG A 523 -28.34 -5.59 -4.75
C ARG A 523 -28.14 -4.98 -3.37
N SER A 524 -26.94 -4.45 -3.16
CA SER A 524 -26.51 -3.65 -2.01
C SER A 524 -26.59 -4.38 -0.68
N GLN A 525 -26.73 -5.71 -0.68
CA GLN A 525 -26.82 -6.48 0.57
C GLN A 525 -25.44 -6.85 1.12
N VAL A 526 -24.48 -7.16 0.24
CA VAL A 526 -23.18 -7.70 0.59
C VAL A 526 -22.08 -7.01 -0.23
N GLN A 527 -21.03 -6.54 0.44
CA GLN A 527 -19.79 -6.00 -0.15
C GLN A 527 -18.60 -6.77 0.41
N ASN A 528 -17.49 -6.81 -0.33
CA ASN A 528 -16.32 -7.57 0.04
C ASN A 528 -15.02 -6.81 -0.27
N PHE A 529 -13.97 -7.17 0.46
CA PHE A 529 -12.61 -6.73 0.22
C PHE A 529 -11.62 -7.74 0.81
N VAL A 530 -10.37 -7.71 0.37
CA VAL A 530 -9.35 -8.66 0.84
C VAL A 530 -8.12 -7.92 1.31
N GLY A 531 -7.70 -8.15 2.55
CA GLY A 531 -6.41 -7.69 3.05
C GLY A 531 -5.33 -8.71 2.73
N ILE A 532 -4.34 -8.34 1.94
CA ILE A 532 -3.25 -9.22 1.49
C ILE A 532 -1.93 -8.72 2.06
N THR A 533 -1.11 -9.62 2.57
CA THR A 533 0.20 -9.33 3.16
C THR A 533 1.25 -10.21 2.54
N ILE A 534 2.35 -9.60 2.11
CA ILE A 534 3.58 -10.27 1.69
C ILE A 534 4.63 -10.07 2.78
N ASP A 535 5.20 -11.17 3.27
CA ASP A 535 6.24 -11.18 4.29
C ASP A 535 7.34 -12.18 3.90
N GLY A 536 8.38 -11.68 3.23
CA GLY A 536 9.45 -12.53 2.68
C GLY A 536 8.87 -13.55 1.71
N SER A 537 9.04 -14.84 1.98
CA SER A 537 8.51 -15.95 1.17
C SER A 537 7.09 -16.37 1.55
N LYS A 538 6.30 -15.50 2.21
CA LYS A 538 4.93 -15.80 2.62
C LYS A 538 3.95 -14.77 2.04
N LEU A 539 2.85 -15.26 1.52
CA LEU A 539 1.68 -14.49 1.15
C LEU A 539 0.54 -14.90 2.05
N THR A 540 -0.18 -13.94 2.65
CA THR A 540 -1.39 -14.18 3.44
C THR A 540 -2.52 -13.30 2.96
N ALA A 541 -3.72 -13.84 2.79
CA ALA A 541 -4.90 -13.09 2.42
C ALA A 541 -6.04 -13.35 3.41
N ILE A 542 -6.74 -12.30 3.82
CA ILE A 542 -7.93 -12.37 4.67
C ILE A 542 -9.06 -11.66 3.94
N THR A 543 -10.10 -12.41 3.60
CA THR A 543 -11.30 -11.92 2.91
C THR A 543 -12.33 -11.49 3.94
N TYR A 544 -12.79 -10.26 3.79
CA TYR A 544 -13.83 -9.67 4.61
C TYR A 544 -15.12 -9.49 3.82
N GLU A 545 -16.23 -9.62 4.52
CA GLU A 545 -17.57 -9.35 4.04
C GLU A 545 -18.24 -8.30 4.91
N ILE A 546 -18.98 -7.40 4.27
CA ILE A 546 -19.87 -6.45 4.89
C ILE A 546 -21.27 -6.84 4.44
N ASP A 547 -22.08 -7.37 5.36
CA ASP A 547 -23.50 -7.58 5.13
C ASP A 547 -24.29 -6.44 5.77
N GLN A 548 -25.01 -5.67 4.94
CA GLN A 548 -25.74 -4.48 5.38
C GLN A 548 -26.85 -4.77 6.39
N ASN A 549 -27.25 -6.04 6.54
CA ASN A 549 -28.29 -6.46 7.49
C ASN A 549 -27.72 -7.17 8.74
N LEU A 550 -26.40 -7.35 8.84
CA LEU A 550 -25.76 -8.02 9.98
C LEU A 550 -24.78 -7.10 10.69
N ASN A 551 -24.66 -7.25 12.02
CA ASN A 551 -23.61 -6.64 12.84
C ASN A 551 -23.43 -5.12 12.62
N GLY A 552 -24.50 -4.41 12.25
CA GLY A 552 -24.43 -2.98 11.92
C GLY A 552 -23.52 -2.66 10.73
N ALA A 553 -23.47 -3.53 9.71
CA ALA A 553 -22.61 -3.40 8.54
C ALA A 553 -21.12 -3.28 8.88
N THR A 554 -20.68 -3.97 9.94
CA THR A 554 -19.26 -4.09 10.30
C THR A 554 -18.62 -5.24 9.52
N PRO A 555 -17.41 -5.06 8.95
CA PRO A 555 -16.70 -6.14 8.27
C PRO A 555 -16.46 -7.37 9.16
N PHE A 556 -16.65 -8.57 8.60
CA PHE A 556 -16.31 -9.84 9.25
C PHE A 556 -15.61 -10.79 8.27
N ILE A 557 -14.78 -11.69 8.80
CA ILE A 557 -13.95 -12.60 7.98
C ILE A 557 -14.83 -13.73 7.42
N ILE A 558 -14.78 -13.95 6.10
CA ILE A 558 -15.44 -15.09 5.42
C ILE A 558 -14.46 -16.10 4.84
N ASP A 559 -13.24 -15.69 4.54
CA ASP A 559 -12.15 -16.58 4.17
C ASP A 559 -10.82 -16.02 4.66
N GLN A 560 -9.86 -16.91 4.83
CA GLN A 560 -8.47 -16.56 5.04
C GLN A 560 -7.60 -17.64 4.42
N PHE A 561 -6.67 -17.24 3.57
CA PHE A 561 -5.68 -18.16 3.02
C PHE A 561 -4.29 -17.55 3.17
N ALA A 562 -3.74 -17.94 4.31
CA ALA A 562 -2.43 -18.55 4.44
C ALA A 562 -2.45 -19.27 5.79
N GLY A 563 -3.24 -20.34 5.78
CA GLY A 563 -3.54 -21.27 6.87
C GLY A 563 -3.55 -20.69 8.28
N HIS A 564 -4.73 -20.31 8.78
CA HIS A 564 -4.94 -20.45 10.21
C HIS A 564 -4.86 -21.95 10.53
N TRP A 565 -3.78 -22.39 11.18
CA TRP A 565 -3.42 -23.78 11.49
C TRP A 565 -4.55 -24.68 12.02
N ALA A 566 -5.51 -24.10 12.74
CA ALA A 566 -6.63 -24.86 13.29
C ALA A 566 -7.79 -25.07 12.31
N LYS A 567 -7.72 -24.57 11.06
CA LYS A 567 -8.86 -24.61 10.12
C LYS A 567 -9.43 -26.01 9.96
N SER A 568 -8.59 -27.01 9.71
CA SER A 568 -9.05 -28.41 9.60
C SER A 568 -9.75 -28.91 10.87
N ALA A 569 -9.22 -28.57 12.04
CA ALA A 569 -9.84 -28.95 13.31
C ALA A 569 -11.16 -28.22 13.56
N ILE A 570 -11.25 -26.94 13.18
CA ILE A 570 -12.46 -26.12 13.28
C ILE A 570 -13.55 -26.66 12.36
N ASP A 571 -13.22 -26.99 11.11
CA ASP A 571 -14.16 -27.56 10.14
C ASP A 571 -14.70 -28.91 10.63
N LYS A 572 -13.82 -29.78 11.16
CA LYS A 572 -14.23 -31.04 11.80
C LYS A 572 -15.13 -30.81 13.01
N ALA A 573 -14.86 -29.79 13.82
CA ALA A 573 -15.63 -29.48 15.01
C ALA A 573 -17.03 -28.93 14.69
N LEU A 574 -17.12 -28.10 13.65
CA LEU A 574 -18.39 -27.60 13.10
C LEU A 574 -19.21 -28.77 12.54
N ALA A 575 -18.58 -29.64 11.73
CA ALA A 575 -19.22 -30.82 11.18
C ALA A 575 -19.69 -31.82 12.26
N ALA A 576 -18.94 -31.94 13.36
CA ALA A 576 -19.30 -32.76 14.51
C ALA A 576 -20.31 -32.08 15.44
N GLY A 577 -20.70 -30.82 15.20
CA GLY A 577 -21.76 -30.11 15.91
C GLY A 577 -21.44 -29.72 17.36
N PHE A 578 -20.18 -29.76 17.78
CA PHE A 578 -19.80 -29.38 19.15
C PHE A 578 -19.35 -27.92 19.31
N VAL A 579 -19.19 -27.20 18.19
CA VAL A 579 -19.00 -25.74 18.14
C VAL A 579 -19.94 -25.12 17.10
N ASN A 580 -20.48 -23.92 17.37
CA ASN A 580 -21.46 -23.24 16.51
C ASN A 580 -21.07 -21.77 16.19
N GLY A 581 -19.85 -21.35 16.55
CA GLY A 581 -19.46 -19.92 16.52
C GLY A 581 -20.14 -19.07 17.62
N TYR A 582 -19.99 -17.75 17.53
CA TYR A 582 -20.74 -16.75 18.30
C TYR A 582 -22.06 -16.43 17.60
N GLY A 583 -22.93 -15.63 18.24
CA GLY A 583 -24.25 -15.27 17.67
C GLY A 583 -24.18 -14.52 16.33
N ASP A 584 -23.00 -14.06 15.94
CA ASP A 584 -22.65 -13.41 14.67
C ASP A 584 -22.06 -14.38 13.62
N GLN A 585 -22.13 -15.70 13.86
CA GLN A 585 -21.59 -16.77 13.01
C GLN A 585 -20.04 -16.82 12.93
N THR A 586 -19.33 -16.06 13.76
CA THR A 586 -17.85 -16.10 13.79
C THR A 586 -17.30 -17.16 14.76
N PHE A 587 -16.21 -17.86 14.42
CA PHE A 587 -15.56 -18.79 15.36
C PHE A 587 -14.51 -18.13 16.27
N ARG A 588 -13.86 -17.05 15.81
CA ARG A 588 -12.83 -16.26 16.52
C ARG A 588 -11.68 -17.12 17.08
N PRO A 589 -10.89 -17.79 16.22
CA PRO A 589 -9.96 -18.83 16.64
C PRO A 589 -8.85 -18.36 17.61
N ASN A 590 -8.39 -17.11 17.48
CA ASN A 590 -7.33 -16.53 18.33
C ASN A 590 -7.84 -15.90 19.63
N GLN A 591 -9.16 -15.82 19.82
CA GLN A 591 -9.70 -15.33 21.07
C GLN A 591 -9.36 -16.30 22.21
N LYS A 592 -9.01 -15.74 23.38
CA LYS A 592 -8.69 -16.53 24.57
C LYS A 592 -9.93 -17.27 25.06
N VAL A 593 -9.78 -18.57 25.32
CA VAL A 593 -10.88 -19.43 25.71
C VAL A 593 -11.08 -19.39 27.22
N THR A 594 -12.33 -19.17 27.65
CA THR A 594 -12.71 -19.23 29.06
C THR A 594 -12.94 -20.67 29.53
N ARG A 595 -12.85 -20.91 30.85
CA ARG A 595 -13.14 -22.23 31.44
C ARG A 595 -14.55 -22.73 31.10
N ALA A 596 -15.56 -21.86 31.14
CA ALA A 596 -16.93 -22.23 30.82
C ALA A 596 -17.09 -22.61 29.34
N GLU A 597 -16.50 -21.83 28.43
CA GLU A 597 -16.53 -22.14 26.99
C GLU A 597 -15.84 -23.48 26.70
N PHE A 598 -14.64 -23.69 27.25
CA PHE A 598 -13.87 -24.92 27.01
C PHE A 598 -14.61 -26.18 27.47
N ILE A 599 -15.13 -26.19 28.69
CA ILE A 599 -15.87 -27.35 29.23
C ILE A 599 -17.16 -27.60 28.45
N THR A 600 -17.80 -26.55 27.94
CA THR A 600 -18.99 -26.72 27.09
C THR A 600 -18.64 -27.34 25.75
N MET A 601 -17.54 -26.92 25.11
CA MET A 601 -17.06 -27.54 23.87
C MET A 601 -16.71 -29.01 24.08
N LEU A 602 -15.95 -29.32 25.14
CA LEU A 602 -15.57 -30.69 25.48
C LEU A 602 -16.77 -31.58 25.84
N GLY A 603 -17.72 -31.06 26.62
CA GLY A 603 -18.93 -31.78 27.03
C GLY A 603 -19.85 -32.11 25.86
N ARG A 604 -19.96 -31.20 24.87
CA ARG A 604 -20.66 -31.47 23.61
C ARG A 604 -19.93 -32.52 22.77
N ALA A 605 -18.61 -32.36 22.60
CA ALA A 605 -17.80 -33.27 21.80
C ALA A 605 -17.88 -34.72 22.29
N LEU A 606 -17.95 -34.91 23.62
CA LEU A 606 -18.01 -36.23 24.26
C LEU A 606 -19.45 -36.70 24.55
N ASN A 607 -20.48 -35.98 24.09
CA ASN A 607 -21.89 -36.29 24.36
C ASN A 607 -22.19 -36.58 25.85
N MET A 608 -21.65 -35.75 26.74
CA MET A 608 -21.83 -35.95 28.18
C MET A 608 -23.30 -35.80 28.59
N ASN A 609 -23.85 -36.83 29.25
CA ASN A 609 -25.22 -36.81 29.75
C ASN A 609 -25.38 -35.77 30.86
N THR A 610 -26.44 -34.96 30.77
CA THR A 610 -26.79 -34.00 31.80
C THR A 610 -27.28 -34.74 33.05
N VAL A 611 -26.47 -34.75 34.11
CA VAL A 611 -26.80 -35.39 35.39
C VAL A 611 -27.63 -34.46 36.29
N SER A 612 -28.52 -35.05 37.09
CA SER A 612 -29.43 -34.35 38.02
C SER A 612 -28.79 -34.01 39.38
N GLU A 613 -27.58 -34.48 39.68
CA GLU A 613 -26.87 -34.12 40.90
C GLU A 613 -26.27 -32.71 40.79
N SER A 614 -26.48 -31.87 41.81
CA SER A 614 -25.94 -30.51 41.84
C SER A 614 -24.58 -30.48 42.52
N ILE A 615 -23.51 -30.32 41.74
CA ILE A 615 -22.21 -29.90 42.25
C ILE A 615 -22.24 -28.37 42.39
N HIS A 616 -21.94 -27.87 43.59
CA HIS A 616 -22.00 -26.44 43.92
C HIS A 616 -20.60 -25.82 44.03
N TYR A 617 -20.40 -24.69 43.36
CA TYR A 617 -19.24 -23.83 43.50
C TYR A 617 -19.63 -22.51 44.19
N THR A 618 -18.67 -21.89 44.86
CA THR A 618 -18.85 -20.61 45.57
C THR A 618 -19.24 -19.45 44.64
N ASP A 619 -18.99 -19.57 43.34
CA ASP A 619 -19.34 -18.61 42.29
C ASP A 619 -20.39 -19.15 41.31
N ASP A 620 -21.26 -20.07 41.76
CA ASP A 620 -22.38 -20.64 40.98
C ASP A 620 -23.27 -19.57 40.32
N ASN A 621 -23.43 -18.41 40.96
CA ASN A 621 -24.20 -17.29 40.44
C ASN A 621 -23.59 -16.61 39.21
N LYS A 622 -22.29 -16.84 38.94
CA LYS A 622 -21.57 -16.34 37.76
C LYS A 622 -21.52 -17.37 36.62
N ILE A 623 -21.95 -18.60 36.86
CA ILE A 623 -21.93 -19.66 35.85
C ILE A 623 -23.09 -19.43 34.87
N PRO A 624 -22.82 -19.25 33.56
CA PRO A 624 -23.88 -19.10 32.58
C PRO A 624 -24.76 -20.35 32.51
N SER A 625 -26.07 -20.17 32.30
CA SER A 625 -27.04 -21.27 32.23
C SER A 625 -26.67 -22.34 31.18
N TRP A 626 -26.11 -21.92 30.04
CA TRP A 626 -25.68 -22.80 28.95
C TRP A 626 -24.49 -23.69 29.30
N ALA A 627 -23.67 -23.32 30.28
CA ALA A 627 -22.49 -24.09 30.70
C ALA A 627 -22.79 -25.05 31.85
N LYS A 628 -23.85 -24.77 32.62
CA LYS A 628 -24.08 -25.36 33.94
C LYS A 628 -24.18 -26.88 33.92
N SER A 629 -24.94 -27.44 33.00
CA SER A 629 -25.12 -28.90 32.89
C SER A 629 -23.82 -29.62 32.49
N TYR A 630 -23.03 -29.05 31.58
CA TYR A 630 -21.74 -29.60 31.16
C TYR A 630 -20.69 -29.50 32.25
N ILE A 631 -20.68 -28.40 33.01
CA ILE A 631 -19.80 -28.23 34.17
C ILE A 631 -20.11 -29.29 35.23
N THR A 632 -21.39 -29.50 35.55
CA THR A 632 -21.79 -30.55 36.49
C THR A 632 -21.37 -31.92 36.00
N ALA A 633 -21.63 -32.26 34.73
CA ALA A 633 -21.26 -33.56 34.17
C ALA A 633 -19.73 -33.78 34.18
N ALA A 634 -18.95 -32.77 33.80
CA ALA A 634 -17.49 -32.84 33.83
C ALA A 634 -16.94 -32.98 35.26
N ALA A 635 -17.59 -32.35 36.25
CA ALA A 635 -17.20 -32.48 37.65
C ALA A 635 -17.54 -33.86 38.22
N SER A 636 -18.73 -34.40 37.93
CA SER A 636 -19.11 -35.78 38.30
C SER A 636 -18.20 -36.84 37.67
N ALA A 637 -17.70 -36.57 36.45
CA ALA A 637 -16.74 -37.42 35.77
C ALA A 637 -15.28 -37.25 36.25
N GLY A 638 -15.02 -36.36 37.22
CA GLY A 638 -13.68 -36.10 37.75
C GLY A 638 -12.74 -35.35 36.80
N ILE A 639 -13.27 -34.76 35.72
CA ILE A 639 -12.50 -33.98 34.74
C ILE A 639 -12.09 -32.63 35.35
N ILE A 640 -12.99 -32.03 36.14
CA ILE A 640 -12.77 -30.75 36.83
C ILE A 640 -13.06 -30.86 38.34
N ASN A 641 -12.28 -30.13 39.15
CA ASN A 641 -12.41 -30.11 40.62
C ASN A 641 -12.65 -28.70 41.19
N GLY A 642 -12.72 -27.66 40.35
CA GLY A 642 -12.69 -26.25 40.78
C GLY A 642 -11.32 -25.79 41.29
N TYR A 643 -11.27 -24.58 41.82
CA TYR A 643 -10.10 -23.97 42.47
C TYR A 643 -10.11 -24.21 43.98
N ALA A 644 -8.96 -24.05 44.63
CA ALA A 644 -8.80 -24.27 46.08
C ALA A 644 -9.71 -23.39 46.96
N ASN A 645 -10.16 -22.24 46.45
CA ASN A 645 -11.12 -21.37 47.14
C ASN A 645 -12.59 -21.84 47.00
N GLY A 646 -12.84 -23.00 46.38
CA GLY A 646 -14.17 -23.53 46.12
C GLY A 646 -14.89 -22.90 44.92
N SER A 647 -14.22 -22.09 44.09
CA SER A 647 -14.82 -21.48 42.88
C SER A 647 -14.56 -22.31 41.63
N PHE A 648 -15.42 -22.18 40.61
CA PHE A 648 -15.20 -22.73 39.26
C PHE A 648 -14.43 -21.74 38.38
N GLY A 649 -14.72 -20.44 38.50
CA GLY A 649 -14.14 -19.36 37.70
C GLY A 649 -14.59 -19.37 36.23
N PRO A 650 -15.89 -19.24 35.92
CA PRO A 650 -16.44 -19.47 34.58
C PRO A 650 -15.87 -18.54 33.50
N GLY A 651 -15.68 -17.26 33.82
CA GLY A 651 -15.12 -16.26 32.89
C GLY A 651 -13.59 -16.18 32.89
N LYS A 652 -12.90 -16.99 33.72
CA LYS A 652 -11.44 -16.98 33.74
C LYS A 652 -10.90 -17.73 32.53
N THR A 653 -9.93 -17.14 31.84
CA THR A 653 -9.24 -17.78 30.72
C THR A 653 -8.40 -18.95 31.22
N LEU A 654 -8.33 -20.02 30.42
CA LEU A 654 -7.51 -21.19 30.72
C LEU A 654 -6.06 -20.95 30.38
N ASN A 655 -5.15 -21.48 31.20
CA ASN A 655 -3.78 -21.69 30.74
C ASN A 655 -3.60 -23.09 30.11
N ARG A 656 -2.48 -23.27 29.42
CA ARG A 656 -2.16 -24.50 28.68
C ARG A 656 -2.09 -25.74 29.57
N ALA A 657 -1.54 -25.63 30.78
CA ALA A 657 -1.48 -26.76 31.73
C ALA A 657 -2.87 -27.21 32.22
N GLU A 658 -3.76 -26.26 32.51
CA GLU A 658 -5.15 -26.55 32.88
C GLU A 658 -5.90 -27.24 31.74
N MET A 659 -5.81 -26.69 30.53
CA MET A 659 -6.48 -27.22 29.34
C MET A 659 -6.05 -28.67 29.05
N VAL A 660 -4.74 -28.93 29.03
CA VAL A 660 -4.20 -30.28 28.77
C VAL A 660 -4.59 -31.26 29.87
N THR A 661 -4.58 -30.84 31.15
CA THR A 661 -4.99 -31.71 32.26
C THR A 661 -6.45 -32.14 32.13
N MET A 662 -7.34 -31.22 31.72
CA MET A 662 -8.75 -31.56 31.50
C MET A 662 -8.92 -32.54 30.33
N ILE A 663 -8.19 -32.35 29.23
CA ILE A 663 -8.23 -33.29 28.09
C ILE A 663 -7.71 -34.66 28.49
N ALA A 664 -6.58 -34.74 29.19
CA ALA A 664 -6.01 -36.01 29.64
C ALA A 664 -6.96 -36.80 30.54
N ARG A 665 -7.66 -36.11 31.46
CA ARG A 665 -8.69 -36.73 32.30
C ARG A 665 -9.90 -37.18 31.49
N ALA A 666 -10.37 -36.34 30.58
CA ALA A 666 -11.52 -36.66 29.74
C ALA A 666 -11.26 -37.87 28.83
N GLY A 667 -10.03 -38.04 28.36
CA GLY A 667 -9.61 -39.21 27.59
C GLY A 667 -9.26 -40.45 28.42
N GLY A 668 -9.30 -40.36 29.77
CA GLY A 668 -8.93 -41.48 30.63
C GLY A 668 -7.46 -41.92 30.49
N ILE A 669 -6.57 -41.00 30.12
CA ILE A 669 -5.16 -41.32 29.84
C ILE A 669 -4.47 -41.72 31.15
N PRO A 670 -3.86 -42.92 31.23
CA PRO A 670 -3.13 -43.36 32.42
C PRO A 670 -2.00 -42.39 32.77
N THR A 671 -1.87 -42.04 34.05
CA THR A 671 -0.79 -41.17 34.53
C THR A 671 0.27 -41.97 35.26
N ASP A 672 1.54 -41.61 35.06
CA ASP A 672 2.66 -42.10 35.88
C ASP A 672 3.12 -40.98 36.83
N SER A 673 3.10 -41.27 38.13
CA SER A 673 3.59 -40.37 39.17
C SER A 673 5.10 -40.06 39.06
N ASN A 674 5.85 -40.88 38.33
CA ASN A 674 7.28 -40.70 38.08
C ASN A 674 7.57 -40.06 36.71
N ALA A 675 6.55 -39.70 35.94
CA ALA A 675 6.71 -39.14 34.60
C ALA A 675 7.53 -37.84 34.65
N LYS A 676 8.50 -37.72 33.74
CA LYS A 676 9.37 -36.55 33.61
C LYS A 676 9.09 -35.85 32.29
N LEU A 677 8.99 -34.52 32.36
CA LEU A 677 8.87 -33.68 31.18
C LEU A 677 10.25 -33.25 30.70
N ASP A 678 10.56 -33.52 29.44
CA ASP A 678 11.81 -33.12 28.79
C ASP A 678 11.69 -31.74 28.13
N PHE A 679 11.20 -30.75 28.89
CA PHE A 679 11.10 -29.35 28.45
C PHE A 679 11.94 -28.45 29.35
N LYS A 680 12.54 -27.39 28.79
CA LYS A 680 13.35 -26.40 29.52
C LYS A 680 12.57 -25.68 30.62
N ASP A 681 11.26 -25.53 30.43
CA ASP A 681 10.32 -24.90 31.36
C ASP A 681 9.46 -25.93 32.11
N ALA A 682 9.88 -27.20 32.19
CA ALA A 682 9.18 -28.24 32.93
C ALA A 682 8.96 -27.88 34.42
N LYS A 683 9.87 -27.10 35.01
CA LYS A 683 9.75 -26.60 36.39
C LYS A 683 8.58 -25.62 36.59
N ASP A 684 8.09 -25.00 35.53
CA ASP A 684 7.00 -24.03 35.57
C ASP A 684 5.63 -24.73 35.45
N VAL A 685 5.62 -26.04 35.18
CA VAL A 685 4.41 -26.86 35.18
C VAL A 685 3.99 -27.09 36.64
N PRO A 686 2.76 -26.72 37.04
CA PRO A 686 2.31 -26.93 38.40
C PRO A 686 2.37 -28.42 38.79
N ALA A 687 2.79 -28.72 40.02
CA ALA A 687 2.99 -30.11 40.48
C ALA A 687 1.77 -31.03 40.25
N TRP A 688 0.54 -30.48 40.34
CA TRP A 688 -0.70 -31.22 40.10
C TRP A 688 -0.95 -31.57 38.61
N ALA A 689 -0.29 -30.87 37.69
CA ALA A 689 -0.44 -31.04 36.24
C ALA A 689 0.65 -31.94 35.63
N VAL A 690 1.81 -32.08 36.28
CA VAL A 690 3.02 -32.72 35.71
C VAL A 690 2.72 -34.09 35.11
N SER A 691 2.09 -34.99 35.87
CA SER A 691 1.82 -36.35 35.40
C SER A 691 0.83 -36.39 34.23
N HIS A 692 -0.15 -35.48 34.20
CA HIS A 692 -1.15 -35.42 33.13
C HIS A 692 -0.56 -34.83 31.85
N VAL A 693 0.24 -33.76 31.97
CA VAL A 693 0.93 -33.16 30.85
C VAL A 693 1.94 -34.14 30.25
N ALA A 694 2.71 -34.85 31.08
CA ALA A 694 3.66 -35.84 30.60
C ALA A 694 2.98 -36.97 29.82
N SER A 695 1.91 -37.55 30.36
CA SER A 695 1.15 -38.59 29.67
C SER A 695 0.48 -38.09 28.39
N ALA A 696 -0.02 -36.85 28.34
CA ALA A 696 -0.60 -36.29 27.12
C ALA A 696 0.46 -36.04 26.03
N VAL A 697 1.68 -35.66 26.42
CA VAL A 697 2.82 -35.51 25.51
C VAL A 697 3.28 -36.87 24.98
N GLU A 698 3.40 -37.87 25.85
CA GLU A 698 3.76 -39.25 25.48
C GLU A 698 2.72 -39.89 24.56
N ALA A 699 1.43 -39.63 24.80
CA ALA A 699 0.33 -40.07 23.94
C ALA A 699 0.27 -39.31 22.59
N GLY A 700 1.14 -38.32 22.36
CA GLY A 700 1.15 -37.53 21.13
C GLY A 700 -0.04 -36.58 20.96
N LEU A 701 -0.84 -36.34 22.01
CA LEU A 701 -1.98 -35.43 21.97
C LEU A 701 -1.57 -33.95 21.98
N VAL A 702 -0.45 -33.65 22.63
CA VAL A 702 0.05 -32.28 22.76
C VAL A 702 1.56 -32.24 22.67
N GLY A 703 2.10 -31.24 21.96
CA GLY A 703 3.54 -31.00 21.84
C GLY A 703 3.99 -29.72 22.55
N GLY A 704 5.30 -29.50 22.52
CA GLY A 704 5.92 -28.23 22.93
C GLY A 704 5.59 -27.09 21.96
N VAL A 705 5.82 -25.85 22.42
CA VAL A 705 5.56 -24.61 21.65
C VAL A 705 6.80 -24.07 20.93
N GLY A 706 7.82 -24.92 20.73
CA GLY A 706 9.13 -24.54 20.15
C GLY A 706 10.19 -24.18 21.21
N GLY A 707 11.47 -24.18 20.80
CA GLY A 707 12.60 -23.85 21.68
C GLY A 707 12.85 -24.83 22.84
N ASN A 708 12.30 -26.05 22.73
CA ASN A 708 12.18 -27.04 23.81
C ASN A 708 11.40 -26.53 25.05
N ARG A 709 10.24 -25.89 24.84
CA ARG A 709 9.36 -25.40 25.90
C ARG A 709 7.93 -25.94 25.77
N PHE A 710 7.22 -26.06 26.88
CA PHE A 710 5.80 -26.39 26.95
C PHE A 710 4.88 -25.16 27.12
N ALA A 711 5.36 -24.09 27.77
CA ALA A 711 4.64 -22.87 28.13
C ALA A 711 3.38 -23.11 29.00
N PRO A 712 3.50 -23.69 30.20
CA PRO A 712 2.36 -24.11 31.01
C PRO A 712 1.41 -22.99 31.43
N MET A 713 1.92 -21.78 31.61
CA MET A 713 1.17 -20.61 32.07
C MET A 713 0.63 -19.73 30.92
N GLN A 714 0.90 -20.09 29.66
CA GLN A 714 0.37 -19.37 28.50
C GLN A 714 -1.15 -19.54 28.43
N THR A 715 -1.86 -18.43 28.21
CA THR A 715 -3.32 -18.42 28.05
C THR A 715 -3.72 -19.06 26.72
N ALA A 716 -4.60 -20.07 26.80
CA ALA A 716 -5.06 -20.87 25.68
C ALA A 716 -6.04 -20.10 24.78
N THR A 717 -6.00 -20.38 23.48
CA THR A 717 -6.95 -19.87 22.47
C THR A 717 -8.06 -20.89 22.17
N ARG A 718 -9.13 -20.43 21.52
CA ARG A 718 -10.20 -21.30 21.03
C ARG A 718 -9.72 -22.31 19.99
N ALA A 719 -8.74 -21.93 19.17
CA ALA A 719 -8.09 -22.81 18.21
C ALA A 719 -7.34 -23.98 18.87
N GLU A 720 -6.61 -23.72 19.96
CA GLU A 720 -5.94 -24.76 20.76
C GLU A 720 -6.92 -25.69 21.45
N ALA A 721 -8.00 -25.13 21.99
CA ALA A 721 -9.07 -25.92 22.59
C ALA A 721 -9.67 -26.92 21.60
N VAL A 722 -10.10 -26.46 20.43
CA VAL A 722 -10.75 -27.33 19.43
C VAL A 722 -9.77 -28.36 18.86
N THR A 723 -8.52 -27.98 18.60
CA THR A 723 -7.53 -28.92 18.08
C THR A 723 -7.26 -30.06 19.06
N LEU A 724 -7.14 -29.78 20.37
CA LEU A 724 -6.97 -30.83 21.36
C LEU A 724 -8.20 -31.73 21.50
N ILE A 725 -9.40 -31.17 21.41
CA ILE A 725 -10.65 -31.94 21.47
C ILE A 725 -10.73 -32.88 20.25
N ILE A 726 -10.43 -32.40 19.05
CA ILE A 726 -10.39 -33.25 17.84
C ILE A 726 -9.33 -34.34 17.97
N GLY A 727 -8.12 -34.00 18.42
CA GLY A 727 -7.05 -34.97 18.64
C GLY A 727 -7.47 -36.07 19.63
N LEU A 728 -8.17 -35.70 20.70
CA LEU A 728 -8.75 -36.66 21.64
C LEU A 728 -9.76 -37.60 20.96
N LEU A 729 -10.72 -37.04 20.20
CA LEU A 729 -11.75 -37.83 19.52
C LEU A 729 -11.16 -38.81 18.50
N GLU A 730 -10.07 -38.42 17.83
CA GLU A 730 -9.37 -39.25 16.85
C GLU A 730 -8.59 -40.41 17.50
N GLN A 731 -8.13 -40.26 18.75
CA GLN A 731 -7.47 -41.35 19.49
C GLN A 731 -8.45 -42.36 20.12
N THR A 732 -9.71 -41.98 20.31
CA THR A 732 -10.75 -42.84 20.93
C THR A 732 -11.56 -43.67 19.94
N LYS A 733 -11.25 -43.61 18.64
CA LYS A 733 -11.79 -44.50 17.59
C LYS A 733 -10.84 -45.67 17.36
#